data_AF-A5P8L5-F1
#
_entry.id   AF-A5P8L5-F1
#
_cell.length_a   1.000
_cell.length_b   1.000
_cell.length_c   1.000
_cell.angle_alpha   90.00
_cell.angle_beta   90.00
_cell.angle_gamma   90.00
#
_symmetry.space_group_name_H-M   'P 1'
#
loop_
_entity.id
_entity.type
_entity.pdbx_description
1 polymer ?
#
loop_
_entity_poly.entity_id
_entity_poly.type
_entity_poly.pdbx_seq_one_letter_code
_entity_poly.pdbx_strand_id
1 'polypeptide(L)'
;MFQSDLFPAGEQLPTVPSAYTVGARIAALLASGRHLTRADISDLFAEETGVMDWGSAWTIDVYNNAVEIGALLWLREASRIDLASNVHEAEARFDWLEAALPPRHVRSEAQVELQQFSTPPMLAWLMAKAAAVSAQDTLLDPSAGNGALALWGNVRNALLVLNEIDPVRRDSLGHIFPSAAITAHDGELIADLIRGPVPSVVLMNPPFARSQERGKDGETAMRHLRGAIRAAANRARIVAIMPEGFDASAFAKEQDEASLLLDVRLQQMFRRTGTGIAVRLVVFDKTPTASSPAITGDTADLISLHELITALPPRVQTSANIHRLPLGKPVRLVGKTSAQSAPVRPVAPFAATPAATANAIDLAYSVLADPAPVPEQAGIYLPYRPSRIAFEDAPVHPTPLVESVAMGSVAAPQPDVCPRIPACWQADGLLSEAQCETLVYATQAFARDLPGQFKVSQEGTSLELSEDGHSYRQGFFLGDGTGAGKGRQIAAVIMDRWLAGERRHVWITKNEALLEDARRDWEALGGLSLDLQPLSRWKLGQPVTMSEGILFVTYPTLRSGRAEDTRLDQILAWAGEDFDGVIAFDEAHAMANALGGSSTRGKVKGSEQGMAGLRLQNHLPRARVLYASATGASDIANLGYTSRLGLWGPETAFPTHEAFMTEIRAGGVAAMELVARDLKAQGLYLARALSFAGVEYEILEHSLTEAQVRAYDAYADAWAIIHRNLEAALEATRVVDEDSGDTLNRNAKAAALSIFEGTKQRFFAQLLLSMKLPSLIPAMEVALGEEHSVVVQLVSTAEAMLDRRLADLTVEEREALDIDLSPREYV
;
A
#
# COMPACT_ATOMS: atom_id res chain seq x y z
N MET A 1 -10.14 22.70 31.75
CA MET A 1 -8.90 22.14 32.29
C MET A 1 -8.81 20.72 31.78
N PHE A 2 -8.01 20.34 30.79
CA PHE A 2 -6.94 21.02 30.06
C PHE A 2 -7.09 20.71 28.56
N GLN A 3 -6.63 21.64 27.73
CA GLN A 3 -6.64 21.62 26.26
C GLN A 3 -5.83 20.45 25.68
N SER A 4 -6.28 19.95 24.53
CA SER A 4 -5.52 19.10 23.62
C SER A 4 -5.13 19.91 22.38
N ASP A 5 -3.84 20.13 22.19
CA ASP A 5 -3.23 20.81 21.04
C ASP A 5 -3.16 19.88 19.82
N LEU A 6 -4.30 19.68 19.15
CA LEU A 6 -4.38 19.02 17.84
C LEU A 6 -4.84 20.01 16.75
N PHE A 7 -4.11 21.12 16.64
CA PHE A 7 -3.98 21.91 15.42
C PHE A 7 -2.57 22.54 15.46
N PRO A 8 -1.67 22.28 14.51
CA PRO A 8 -0.67 23.27 14.20
C PRO A 8 -1.41 24.49 13.64
N ALA A 9 -1.03 25.62 14.21
CA ALA A 9 -1.31 27.01 13.89
C ALA A 9 -1.94 27.31 12.52
N GLY A 10 -2.82 28.31 12.50
CA GLY A 10 -3.53 28.79 11.33
C GLY A 10 -2.65 29.12 10.14
N GLU A 11 -3.30 29.45 9.03
CA GLU A 11 -2.69 30.11 7.87
C GLU A 11 -1.85 31.31 8.35
N GLN A 12 -0.60 31.05 8.70
CA GLN A 12 0.44 32.04 8.73
C GLN A 12 0.67 32.35 7.26
N LEU A 13 0.41 33.60 6.89
CA LEU A 13 0.99 34.20 5.69
C LEU A 13 2.42 33.67 5.53
N PRO A 14 2.85 33.20 4.33
CA PRO A 14 4.12 32.51 4.17
C PRO A 14 5.22 33.32 4.85
N THR A 15 5.74 32.79 5.94
CA THR A 15 6.82 33.42 6.68
C THR A 15 8.03 33.36 5.78
N VAL A 16 8.54 34.54 5.40
CA VAL A 16 9.70 34.66 4.52
C VAL A 16 10.84 33.82 5.10
N PRO A 17 11.46 32.91 4.32
CA PRO A 17 12.52 32.03 4.83
C PRO A 17 13.64 32.85 5.48
N SER A 18 14.06 32.45 6.68
CA SER A 18 15.09 33.17 7.45
C SER A 18 16.39 33.35 6.68
N ALA A 19 16.76 32.37 5.85
CA ALA A 19 17.91 32.47 4.95
C ALA A 19 17.77 33.60 3.93
N TYR A 20 16.58 33.81 3.37
CA TYR A 20 16.30 34.92 2.46
C TYR A 20 16.31 36.26 3.19
N THR A 21 15.63 36.36 4.34
CA THR A 21 15.57 37.61 5.12
C THR A 21 16.96 38.11 5.51
N VAL A 22 17.79 37.22 6.07
CA VAL A 22 19.18 37.56 6.41
C VAL A 22 20.01 37.81 5.15
N GLY A 23 19.82 37.03 4.08
CA GLY A 23 20.47 37.24 2.79
C GLY A 23 20.22 38.63 2.19
N ALA A 24 18.98 39.13 2.24
CA ALA A 24 18.63 40.48 1.78
C ALA A 24 19.36 41.57 2.59
N ARG A 25 19.53 41.37 3.91
CA ARG A 25 20.29 42.28 4.77
C ARG A 25 21.79 42.25 4.46
N ILE A 26 22.35 41.07 4.20
CA ILE A 26 23.73 40.90 3.73
C ILE A 26 23.93 41.69 2.43
N ALA A 27 23.02 41.54 1.45
CA ALA A 27 23.11 42.24 0.17
C ALA A 27 23.08 43.77 0.34
N ALA A 28 22.22 44.29 1.21
CA ALA A 28 22.14 45.73 1.51
C ALA A 28 23.43 46.26 2.16
N LEU A 29 24.03 45.51 3.08
CA LEU A 29 25.32 45.88 3.69
C LEU A 29 26.47 45.83 2.68
N LEU A 30 26.51 44.82 1.81
CA LEU A 30 27.47 44.76 0.71
C LEU A 30 27.29 45.95 -0.26
N ALA A 31 26.05 46.34 -0.55
CA ALA A 31 25.77 47.50 -1.42
C ALA A 31 26.27 48.84 -0.82
N SER A 32 26.42 48.92 0.51
CA SER A 32 27.06 50.05 1.20
C SER A 32 28.59 50.03 1.18
N GLY A 33 29.21 48.99 0.60
CA GLY A 33 30.66 48.80 0.55
C GLY A 33 31.26 48.14 1.80
N ARG A 34 30.44 47.58 2.69
CA ARG A 34 30.89 46.97 3.94
C ARG A 34 31.39 45.54 3.71
N HIS A 35 32.54 45.21 4.28
CA HIS A 35 33.02 43.82 4.41
C HIS A 35 32.39 43.19 5.66
N LEU A 36 31.91 41.96 5.53
CA LEU A 36 31.22 41.24 6.60
C LEU A 36 32.08 40.11 7.13
N THR A 37 32.23 40.06 8.46
CA THR A 37 32.85 38.95 9.18
C THR A 37 31.81 37.90 9.54
N ARG A 38 32.26 36.72 10.02
CA ARG A 38 31.34 35.70 10.55
C ARG A 38 30.50 36.23 11.72
N ALA A 39 31.09 37.08 12.58
CA ALA A 39 30.39 37.68 13.70
C ALA A 39 29.27 38.63 13.21
N ASP A 40 29.57 39.50 12.23
CA ASP A 40 28.57 40.40 11.66
C ASP A 40 27.34 39.63 11.13
N ILE A 41 27.55 38.47 10.50
CA ILE A 41 26.45 37.67 9.93
C ILE A 41 25.70 36.90 11.01
N SER A 42 26.40 36.37 12.02
CA SER A 42 25.75 35.74 13.19
C SER A 42 24.88 36.75 13.95
N ASP A 43 25.30 38.02 14.06
CA ASP A 43 24.51 39.08 14.69
C ASP A 43 23.22 39.34 13.91
N LEU A 44 23.25 39.29 12.57
CA LEU A 44 22.02 39.40 11.75
C LEU A 44 21.02 38.27 12.03
N PHE A 45 21.52 37.04 12.25
CA PHE A 45 20.68 35.91 12.65
C PHE A 45 20.15 36.06 14.07
N ALA A 46 20.96 36.58 15.00
CA ALA A 46 20.54 36.82 16.37
C ALA A 46 19.44 37.88 16.45
N GLU A 47 19.53 38.94 15.63
CA GLU A 47 18.51 39.97 15.51
C GLU A 47 17.21 39.43 14.88
N GLU A 48 17.30 38.54 13.89
CA GLU A 48 16.13 37.95 13.20
C GLU A 48 15.43 36.88 14.06
N THR A 49 16.20 36.04 14.76
CA THR A 49 15.66 34.87 15.49
C THR A 49 15.51 35.12 17.00
N GLY A 50 16.07 36.21 17.52
CA GLY A 50 16.12 36.50 18.95
C GLY A 50 17.11 35.64 19.75
N VAL A 51 17.94 34.82 19.08
CA VAL A 51 18.85 33.85 19.71
C VAL A 51 20.27 33.97 19.15
N MET A 52 21.24 34.22 20.04
CA MET A 52 22.66 34.35 19.65
C MET A 52 23.35 33.00 19.36
N ASP A 53 22.90 31.92 19.99
CA ASP A 53 23.63 30.64 19.97
C ASP A 53 23.31 29.76 18.75
N TRP A 54 24.37 29.40 18.02
CA TRP A 54 24.35 28.44 16.91
C TRP A 54 23.79 27.06 17.32
N GLY A 55 22.98 26.44 16.46
CA GLY A 55 22.44 25.08 16.66
C GLY A 55 21.11 25.00 17.41
N SER A 56 20.60 26.11 17.93
CA SER A 56 19.30 26.18 18.62
C SER A 56 18.18 26.77 17.75
N ALA A 57 18.43 27.91 17.09
CA ALA A 57 17.44 28.61 16.23
C ALA A 57 17.79 28.62 14.73
N TRP A 58 19.06 28.43 14.37
CA TRP A 58 19.54 28.37 12.99
C TRP A 58 20.76 27.45 12.87
N THR A 59 20.94 26.83 11.70
CA THR A 59 22.00 25.85 11.44
C THR A 59 23.10 26.44 10.54
N ILE A 60 24.23 25.74 10.45
CA ILE A 60 25.31 26.11 9.51
C ILE A 60 24.84 26.11 8.05
N ASP A 61 23.85 25.28 7.71
CA ASP A 61 23.30 25.19 6.35
C ASP A 61 22.45 26.41 6.03
N VAL A 62 21.61 26.86 6.97
CA VAL A 62 20.84 28.11 6.86
C VAL A 62 21.77 29.31 6.76
N TYR A 63 22.85 29.34 7.56
CA TYR A 63 23.88 30.38 7.47
C TYR A 63 24.54 30.43 6.08
N ASN A 64 25.00 29.28 5.57
CA ASN A 64 25.65 29.20 4.26
C ASN A 64 24.69 29.61 3.14
N ASN A 65 23.42 29.19 3.21
CA ASN A 65 22.37 29.61 2.27
C ASN A 65 22.15 31.13 2.32
N ALA A 66 22.07 31.75 3.50
CA ALA A 66 21.90 33.20 3.61
C ALA A 66 23.05 34.00 2.99
N VAL A 67 24.29 33.54 3.20
CA VAL A 67 25.48 34.15 2.57
C VAL A 67 25.42 34.03 1.05
N GLU A 68 25.01 32.87 0.53
CA GLU A 68 24.84 32.64 -0.91
C GLU A 68 23.74 33.53 -1.51
N ILE A 69 22.58 33.57 -0.86
CA ILE A 69 21.46 34.41 -1.29
C ILE A 69 21.88 35.88 -1.28
N GLY A 70 22.55 36.36 -0.24
CA GLY A 70 23.02 37.74 -0.16
C GLY A 70 24.03 38.10 -1.26
N ALA A 71 24.94 37.18 -1.59
CA ALA A 71 25.85 37.34 -2.72
C ALA A 71 25.10 37.42 -4.06
N LEU A 72 24.09 36.57 -4.28
CA LEU A 72 23.27 36.57 -5.50
C LEU A 72 22.45 37.86 -5.65
N LEU A 73 21.82 38.32 -4.56
CA LEU A 73 21.05 39.56 -4.54
C LEU A 73 21.94 40.78 -4.81
N TRP A 74 23.13 40.84 -4.19
CA TRP A 74 24.09 41.90 -4.47
C TRP A 74 24.58 41.87 -5.92
N LEU A 75 24.85 40.68 -6.46
CA LEU A 75 25.24 40.53 -7.86
C LEU A 75 24.14 41.03 -8.81
N ARG A 76 22.87 40.74 -8.50
CA ARG A 76 21.73 41.20 -9.29
C ARG A 76 21.54 42.71 -9.26
N GLU A 77 21.67 43.32 -8.07
CA GLU A 77 21.16 44.67 -7.83
C GLU A 77 22.25 45.75 -7.75
N ALA A 78 23.47 45.38 -7.34
CA ALA A 78 24.50 46.35 -6.95
C ALA A 78 25.87 46.15 -7.62
N SER A 79 26.16 44.97 -8.21
CA SER A 79 27.48 44.68 -8.80
C SER A 79 27.84 45.51 -10.03
N ARG A 80 26.83 46.02 -10.75
CA ARG A 80 26.95 46.78 -12.01
C ARG A 80 27.66 46.02 -13.14
N ILE A 81 27.70 44.69 -13.09
CA ILE A 81 28.20 43.84 -14.18
C ILE A 81 27.05 43.05 -14.82
N ASP A 82 27.21 42.74 -16.10
CA ASP A 82 26.29 41.89 -16.86
C ASP A 82 27.06 40.89 -17.76
N LEU A 83 26.36 40.17 -18.63
CA LEU A 83 27.00 39.22 -19.56
C LEU A 83 27.82 39.89 -20.67
N ALA A 84 27.72 41.20 -20.87
CA ALA A 84 28.52 41.96 -21.83
C ALA A 84 29.77 42.61 -21.19
N SER A 85 29.84 42.68 -19.85
CA SER A 85 31.00 43.21 -19.12
C SER A 85 32.31 42.51 -19.53
N ASN A 86 33.38 43.32 -19.53
CA ASN A 86 34.75 42.86 -19.75
C ASN A 86 35.13 41.86 -18.64
N VAL A 87 35.88 40.81 -18.98
CA VAL A 87 36.28 39.76 -18.04
C VAL A 87 37.04 40.29 -16.83
N HIS A 88 37.94 41.25 -17.00
CA HIS A 88 38.72 41.82 -15.89
C HIS A 88 37.88 42.74 -14.99
N GLU A 89 36.87 43.42 -15.56
CA GLU A 89 35.92 44.20 -14.76
C GLU A 89 35.02 43.27 -13.93
N ALA A 90 34.53 42.20 -14.55
CA ALA A 90 33.72 41.20 -13.87
C ALA A 90 34.52 40.48 -12.77
N GLU A 91 35.74 40.04 -13.08
CA GLU A 91 36.68 39.43 -12.13
C GLU A 91 36.92 40.34 -10.92
N ALA A 92 37.21 41.63 -11.12
CA ALA A 92 37.41 42.57 -10.01
C ALA A 92 36.16 42.69 -9.11
N ARG A 93 34.95 42.55 -9.65
CA ARG A 93 33.70 42.52 -8.86
C ARG A 93 33.52 41.23 -8.09
N PHE A 94 33.84 40.08 -8.70
CA PHE A 94 33.79 38.80 -8.02
C PHE A 94 34.86 38.70 -6.93
N ASP A 95 36.09 39.17 -7.18
CA ASP A 95 37.16 39.24 -6.18
C ASP A 95 36.78 40.14 -5.01
N TRP A 96 36.16 41.28 -5.28
CA TRP A 96 35.65 42.16 -4.23
C TRP A 96 34.57 41.46 -3.40
N LEU A 97 33.60 40.80 -4.06
CA LEU A 97 32.54 40.06 -3.37
C LEU A 97 33.10 38.92 -2.51
N GLU A 98 34.10 38.21 -3.02
CA GLU A 98 34.80 37.16 -2.27
C GLU A 98 35.56 37.73 -1.07
N ALA A 99 36.20 38.90 -1.20
CA ALA A 99 36.90 39.57 -0.10
C ALA A 99 35.93 40.19 0.93
N ALA A 100 34.70 40.51 0.51
CA ALA A 100 33.66 41.12 1.34
C ALA A 100 32.86 40.11 2.17
N LEU A 101 33.01 38.81 1.93
CA LEU A 101 32.30 37.74 2.63
C LEU A 101 33.27 36.75 3.30
N PRO A 102 32.89 36.12 4.43
CA PRO A 102 33.77 35.19 5.12
C PRO A 102 33.92 33.86 4.35
N PRO A 103 35.08 33.18 4.45
CA PRO A 103 35.30 31.91 3.77
C PRO A 103 34.44 30.78 4.37
N ARG A 104 33.94 29.90 3.49
CA ARG A 104 32.94 28.85 3.79
C ARG A 104 33.59 27.45 3.87
N HIS A 105 34.31 27.20 4.96
CA HIS A 105 35.03 25.93 5.17
C HIS A 105 34.29 24.91 6.07
N VAL A 106 33.15 25.28 6.67
CA VAL A 106 32.39 24.43 7.60
C VAL A 106 31.05 24.04 6.96
N ARG A 107 30.76 22.73 6.94
CA ARG A 107 29.60 22.11 6.26
C ARG A 107 28.94 21.07 7.18
N SER A 108 27.65 20.81 6.98
CA SER A 108 26.96 19.71 7.69
C SER A 108 27.34 18.35 7.10
N GLU A 109 27.19 17.28 7.91
CA GLU A 109 27.42 15.89 7.47
C GLU A 109 26.52 15.53 6.26
N ALA A 110 25.29 16.04 6.23
CA ALA A 110 24.35 15.85 5.12
C ALA A 110 24.81 16.52 3.82
N GLN A 111 25.35 17.75 3.88
CA GLN A 111 25.90 18.43 2.69
C GLN A 111 27.14 17.71 2.13
N VAL A 112 27.99 17.16 3.00
CA VAL A 112 29.16 16.37 2.60
C VAL A 112 28.74 15.02 2.01
N GLU A 113 27.76 14.35 2.61
CA GLU A 113 27.27 13.05 2.15
C GLU A 113 26.53 13.12 0.79
N LEU A 114 25.79 14.20 0.55
CA LEU A 114 25.04 14.43 -0.69
C LEU A 114 25.85 15.16 -1.77
N GLN A 115 27.11 15.53 -1.50
CA GLN A 115 28.00 16.27 -2.42
C GLN A 115 27.37 17.53 -3.03
N GLN A 116 26.55 18.25 -2.25
CA GLN A 116 25.83 19.44 -2.72
C GLN A 116 26.71 20.69 -2.60
N PHE A 117 27.53 20.95 -3.62
CA PHE A 117 28.40 22.13 -3.68
C PHE A 117 27.80 23.23 -4.55
N SER A 118 27.70 24.44 -4.00
CA SER A 118 27.21 25.61 -4.73
C SER A 118 28.19 26.03 -5.83
N THR A 119 27.65 26.42 -6.98
CA THR A 119 28.46 26.89 -8.10
C THR A 119 29.11 28.25 -7.75
N PRO A 120 30.44 28.42 -7.90
CA PRO A 120 31.10 29.70 -7.71
C PRO A 120 30.50 30.81 -8.59
N PRO A 121 30.31 32.04 -8.09
CA PRO A 121 29.60 33.10 -8.84
C PRO A 121 30.21 33.45 -10.20
N MET A 122 31.55 33.54 -10.29
CA MET A 122 32.23 33.82 -11.56
C MET A 122 32.09 32.64 -12.54
N LEU A 123 32.10 31.39 -12.05
CA LEU A 123 31.86 30.22 -12.88
C LEU A 123 30.42 30.20 -13.41
N ALA A 124 29.42 30.54 -12.58
CA ALA A 124 28.04 30.67 -13.03
C ALA A 124 27.86 31.76 -14.11
N TRP A 125 28.59 32.88 -14.00
CA TRP A 125 28.62 33.93 -15.04
C TRP A 125 29.24 33.43 -16.35
N LEU A 126 30.34 32.69 -16.27
CA LEU A 126 30.97 32.08 -17.44
C LEU A 126 30.09 31.01 -18.09
N MET A 127 29.38 30.19 -17.30
CA MET A 127 28.40 29.22 -17.82
C MET A 127 27.27 29.91 -18.59
N ALA A 128 26.74 31.02 -18.06
CA ALA A 128 25.73 31.81 -18.76
C ALA A 128 26.27 32.48 -20.03
N LYS A 129 27.55 32.89 -20.06
CA LYS A 129 28.25 33.33 -21.28
C LYS A 129 28.38 32.20 -22.29
N ALA A 130 28.79 31.01 -21.88
CA ALA A 130 28.92 29.84 -22.75
C ALA A 130 27.59 29.42 -23.38
N ALA A 131 26.50 29.52 -22.61
CA ALA A 131 25.15 29.29 -23.08
C ALA A 131 24.60 30.39 -24.01
N ALA A 132 25.25 31.56 -24.07
CA ALA A 132 24.79 32.74 -24.80
C ALA A 132 23.33 33.09 -24.47
N VAL A 133 23.04 33.24 -23.16
CA VAL A 133 21.70 33.49 -22.63
C VAL A 133 21.16 34.85 -23.08
N SER A 134 19.90 34.86 -23.52
CA SER A 134 19.18 36.04 -24.01
C SER A 134 17.78 36.14 -23.42
N ALA A 135 17.12 37.30 -23.60
CA ALA A 135 15.74 37.52 -23.16
C ALA A 135 14.71 36.64 -23.89
N GLN A 136 15.09 35.97 -24.99
CA GLN A 136 14.20 35.08 -25.73
C GLN A 136 14.23 33.64 -25.21
N ASP A 137 15.10 33.35 -24.24
CA ASP A 137 15.31 31.99 -23.77
C ASP A 137 14.37 31.58 -22.65
N THR A 138 14.03 30.29 -22.66
CA THR A 138 13.57 29.57 -21.49
C THR A 138 14.78 28.82 -20.93
N LEU A 139 15.27 29.24 -19.76
CA LEU A 139 16.41 28.67 -19.07
C LEU A 139 15.92 27.67 -18.02
N LEU A 140 16.34 26.42 -18.18
CA LEU A 140 16.14 25.35 -17.19
C LEU A 140 17.40 25.18 -16.32
N ASP A 141 17.19 25.15 -15.01
CA ASP A 141 18.15 24.59 -14.05
C ASP A 141 17.46 23.39 -13.34
N PRO A 142 17.84 22.14 -13.68
CA PRO A 142 17.23 20.93 -13.12
C PRO A 142 17.66 20.65 -11.67
N SER A 143 18.65 21.38 -11.15
CA SER A 143 19.24 21.21 -9.82
C SER A 143 19.59 22.59 -9.22
N ALA A 144 18.57 23.41 -9.01
CA ALA A 144 18.72 24.86 -8.87
C ALA A 144 19.48 25.34 -7.63
N GLY A 145 19.44 24.59 -6.52
CA GLY A 145 20.04 25.02 -5.25
C GLY A 145 19.49 26.38 -4.81
N ASN A 146 20.38 27.33 -4.53
CA ASN A 146 20.02 28.72 -4.24
C ASN A 146 19.85 29.60 -5.51
N GLY A 147 20.01 29.02 -6.70
CA GLY A 147 19.74 29.68 -7.99
C GLY A 147 20.93 30.45 -8.57
N ALA A 148 22.16 30.01 -8.32
CA ALA A 148 23.37 30.66 -8.83
C ALA A 148 23.44 30.68 -10.37
N LEU A 149 23.02 29.59 -11.02
CA LEU A 149 22.98 29.49 -12.49
C LEU A 149 21.80 30.27 -13.09
N ALA A 150 20.71 30.44 -12.32
CA ALA A 150 19.53 31.20 -12.73
C ALA A 150 19.75 32.72 -12.76
N LEU A 151 20.69 33.23 -11.96
CA LEU A 151 20.94 34.67 -11.75
C LEU A 151 21.09 35.44 -13.08
N TRP A 152 21.96 34.96 -13.97
CA TRP A 152 22.27 35.69 -15.20
C TRP A 152 21.17 35.55 -16.26
N GLY A 153 20.38 34.48 -16.21
CA GLY A 153 19.11 34.40 -16.93
C GLY A 153 18.13 35.48 -16.46
N ASN A 154 18.02 35.68 -15.14
CA ASN A 154 17.18 36.73 -14.57
C ASN A 154 17.63 38.13 -15.00
N VAL A 155 18.93 38.44 -14.91
CA VAL A 155 19.49 39.74 -15.34
C VAL A 155 19.24 40.01 -16.83
N ARG A 156 19.15 38.95 -17.66
CA ARG A 156 18.83 39.05 -19.09
C ARG A 156 17.34 38.97 -19.39
N ASN A 157 16.48 38.91 -18.39
CA ASN A 157 15.02 38.72 -18.52
C ASN A 157 14.63 37.45 -19.29
N ALA A 158 15.42 36.38 -19.19
CA ALA A 158 15.03 35.06 -19.67
C ALA A 158 13.91 34.47 -18.78
N LEU A 159 13.06 33.63 -19.37
CA LEU A 159 12.07 32.87 -18.59
C LEU A 159 12.79 31.76 -17.82
N LEU A 160 12.58 31.69 -16.51
CA LEU A 160 13.28 30.74 -15.64
C LEU A 160 12.37 29.55 -15.28
N VAL A 161 12.90 28.34 -15.45
CA VAL A 161 12.32 27.11 -14.95
C VAL A 161 13.34 26.45 -14.03
N LEU A 162 13.03 26.38 -12.74
CA LEU A 162 13.96 25.96 -11.69
C LEU A 162 13.42 24.73 -10.97
N ASN A 163 14.26 23.74 -10.74
CA ASN A 163 13.87 22.53 -10.03
C ASN A 163 14.73 22.34 -8.78
N GLU A 164 14.10 22.28 -7.60
CA GLU A 164 14.78 22.09 -6.32
C GLU A 164 13.96 21.19 -5.38
N ILE A 165 14.59 20.08 -4.98
CA ILE A 165 13.97 19.04 -4.14
C ILE A 165 13.91 19.50 -2.68
N ASP A 166 14.91 20.23 -2.20
CA ASP A 166 14.95 20.73 -0.83
C ASP A 166 13.87 21.81 -0.61
N PRO A 167 12.92 21.60 0.32
CA PRO A 167 11.82 22.53 0.52
C PRO A 167 12.26 23.94 0.96
N VAL A 168 13.31 24.05 1.77
CA VAL A 168 13.77 25.34 2.32
C VAL A 168 14.43 26.20 1.24
N ARG A 169 15.28 25.60 0.39
CA ARG A 169 15.87 26.28 -0.76
C ARG A 169 14.82 26.61 -1.81
N ARG A 170 13.88 25.69 -2.06
CA ARG A 170 12.78 25.92 -3.01
C ARG A 170 11.91 27.12 -2.61
N ASP A 171 11.56 27.24 -1.34
CA ASP A 171 10.80 28.39 -0.85
C ASP A 171 11.61 29.69 -1.00
N SER A 172 12.92 29.64 -0.70
CA SER A 172 13.83 30.78 -0.89
C SER A 172 13.93 31.20 -2.36
N LEU A 173 13.98 30.25 -3.31
CA LEU A 173 13.97 30.53 -4.74
C LEU A 173 12.73 31.33 -5.18
N GLY A 174 11.57 31.08 -4.57
CA GLY A 174 10.34 31.84 -4.86
C GLY A 174 10.45 33.33 -4.49
N HIS A 175 11.26 33.65 -3.48
CA HIS A 175 11.54 35.05 -3.10
C HIS A 175 12.70 35.66 -3.89
N ILE A 176 13.70 34.85 -4.27
CA ILE A 176 14.84 35.32 -5.08
C ILE A 176 14.37 35.56 -6.53
N PHE A 177 13.57 34.67 -7.10
CA PHE A 177 13.08 34.76 -8.48
C PHE A 177 11.54 34.66 -8.54
N PRO A 178 10.81 35.74 -8.17
CA PRO A 178 9.34 35.70 -8.10
C PRO A 178 8.61 35.36 -9.41
N SER A 179 9.29 35.48 -10.55
CA SER A 179 8.74 35.18 -11.88
C SER A 179 9.17 33.82 -12.43
N ALA A 180 9.94 33.03 -11.68
CA ALA A 180 10.37 31.70 -12.10
C ALA A 180 9.26 30.66 -11.89
N ALA A 181 9.17 29.68 -12.79
CA ALA A 181 8.43 28.45 -12.55
C ALA A 181 9.30 27.52 -11.71
N ILE A 182 8.82 27.11 -10.53
CA ILE A 182 9.62 26.32 -9.57
C ILE A 182 8.96 24.96 -9.33
N THR A 183 9.72 23.87 -9.49
CA THR A 183 9.27 22.49 -9.30
C THR A 183 10.14 21.72 -8.30
N ALA A 184 9.71 20.51 -7.91
CA ALA A 184 10.38 19.64 -6.95
C ALA A 184 10.48 18.19 -7.45
N HIS A 185 10.81 18.00 -8.72
CA HIS A 185 10.93 16.70 -9.36
C HIS A 185 12.33 16.10 -9.17
N ASP A 186 12.45 14.77 -9.29
CA ASP A 186 13.76 14.14 -9.47
C ASP A 186 14.37 14.63 -10.80
N GLY A 187 15.61 15.15 -10.72
CA GLY A 187 16.32 15.69 -11.87
C GLY A 187 16.64 14.65 -12.95
N GLU A 188 16.70 13.35 -12.62
CA GLU A 188 16.82 12.28 -13.63
C GLU A 188 15.55 12.13 -14.50
N LEU A 189 14.39 12.51 -13.95
CA LEU A 189 13.08 12.40 -14.58
C LEU A 189 12.56 13.73 -15.13
N ILE A 190 13.44 14.74 -15.21
CA ILE A 190 13.04 16.11 -15.56
C ILE A 190 12.36 16.20 -16.94
N ALA A 191 12.77 15.37 -17.90
CA ALA A 191 12.16 15.31 -19.23
C ALA A 191 10.70 14.86 -19.22
N ASP A 192 10.36 13.96 -18.30
CA ASP A 192 9.04 13.34 -18.23
C ASP A 192 8.06 14.17 -17.39
N LEU A 193 8.59 14.97 -16.46
CA LEU A 193 7.83 15.67 -15.43
C LEU A 193 7.69 17.17 -15.67
N ILE A 194 8.58 17.81 -16.44
CA ILE A 194 8.50 19.25 -16.68
C ILE A 194 7.20 19.62 -17.43
N ARG A 195 6.41 20.52 -16.85
CA ARG A 195 5.19 21.06 -17.44
C ARG A 195 5.42 22.55 -17.70
N GLY A 196 5.43 22.97 -18.97
CA GLY A 196 5.67 24.37 -19.31
C GLY A 196 6.35 24.56 -20.67
N PRO A 197 6.87 25.76 -20.96
CA PRO A 197 7.59 26.02 -22.20
C PRO A 197 8.88 25.21 -22.26
N VAL A 198 9.16 24.65 -23.44
CA VAL A 198 10.34 23.82 -23.68
C VAL A 198 11.62 24.66 -23.51
N PRO A 199 12.61 24.23 -22.69
CA PRO A 199 13.85 24.96 -22.47
C PRO A 199 14.68 25.11 -23.75
N SER A 200 15.11 26.34 -24.06
CA SER A 200 16.07 26.62 -25.14
C SER A 200 17.52 26.71 -24.63
N VAL A 201 17.68 26.79 -23.31
CA VAL A 201 18.97 26.76 -22.60
C VAL A 201 18.84 25.90 -21.35
N VAL A 202 19.85 25.08 -21.08
CA VAL A 202 20.01 24.37 -19.80
C VAL A 202 21.34 24.76 -19.19
N LEU A 203 21.33 25.21 -17.93
CA LEU A 203 22.52 25.34 -17.10
C LEU A 203 22.38 24.39 -15.92
N MET A 204 23.37 23.53 -15.67
CA MET A 204 23.25 22.54 -14.59
C MET A 204 24.57 22.23 -13.86
N ASN A 205 24.42 21.91 -12.59
CA ASN A 205 25.46 21.36 -11.73
C ASN A 205 24.85 20.16 -10.95
N PRO A 206 24.71 18.99 -11.60
CA PRO A 206 24.02 17.84 -11.02
C PRO A 206 24.77 17.24 -9.82
N PRO A 207 24.10 16.48 -8.95
CA PRO A 207 24.78 15.67 -7.94
C PRO A 207 25.64 14.57 -8.60
N PHE A 208 26.83 14.30 -8.04
CA PHE A 208 27.81 13.41 -8.68
C PHE A 208 27.70 11.93 -8.29
N ALA A 209 27.19 11.60 -7.09
CA ALA A 209 27.30 10.24 -6.54
C ALA A 209 26.05 9.68 -5.85
N ARG A 210 24.90 10.37 -5.87
CA ARG A 210 23.65 9.86 -5.27
C ARG A 210 22.38 10.29 -6.01
N SER A 211 21.49 9.33 -6.25
CA SER A 211 20.10 9.51 -6.72
C SER A 211 19.12 9.23 -5.56
N GLN A 212 17.99 9.95 -5.51
CA GLN A 212 16.98 9.83 -4.44
C GLN A 212 16.28 8.46 -4.47
N GLU A 213 16.13 7.85 -5.65
CA GLU A 213 15.53 6.52 -5.82
C GLU A 213 16.54 5.37 -5.68
N ARG A 214 17.84 5.61 -5.97
CA ARG A 214 18.84 4.54 -6.15
C ARG A 214 19.98 4.51 -5.12
N GLY A 215 20.14 5.53 -4.27
CA GLY A 215 21.25 5.58 -3.31
C GLY A 215 22.57 5.97 -3.97
N LYS A 216 23.71 5.38 -3.59
CA LYS A 216 25.05 5.74 -4.13
C LYS A 216 25.24 5.17 -5.53
N ASP A 217 25.39 6.05 -6.52
CA ASP A 217 25.52 5.68 -7.93
C ASP A 217 26.48 6.64 -8.65
N GLY A 218 27.56 6.08 -9.21
CA GLY A 218 28.63 6.84 -9.89
C GLY A 218 28.23 7.45 -11.23
N GLU A 219 27.05 7.10 -11.76
CA GLU A 219 26.55 7.58 -13.05
C GLU A 219 25.44 8.63 -12.91
N THR A 220 25.08 9.04 -11.69
CA THR A 220 23.99 10.00 -11.42
C THR A 220 24.10 11.25 -12.29
N ALA A 221 25.27 11.91 -12.32
CA ALA A 221 25.47 13.14 -13.10
C ALA A 221 25.20 12.93 -14.61
N MET A 222 25.61 11.79 -15.15
CA MET A 222 25.39 11.44 -16.56
C MET A 222 23.89 11.28 -16.88
N ARG A 223 23.12 10.68 -15.97
CA ARG A 223 21.67 10.48 -16.17
C ARG A 223 20.91 11.80 -16.09
N HIS A 224 21.27 12.67 -15.15
CA HIS A 224 20.74 14.03 -15.10
C HIS A 224 21.02 14.80 -16.40
N LEU A 225 22.25 14.71 -16.93
CA LEU A 225 22.62 15.36 -18.19
C LEU A 225 21.78 14.83 -19.37
N ARG A 226 21.59 13.52 -19.45
CA ARG A 226 20.75 12.88 -20.48
C ARG A 226 19.29 13.33 -20.37
N GLY A 227 18.73 13.35 -19.15
CA GLY A 227 17.39 13.87 -18.89
C GLY A 227 17.24 15.32 -19.31
N ALA A 228 18.22 16.17 -19.02
CA ALA A 228 18.21 17.57 -19.41
C ALA A 228 18.30 17.76 -20.94
N ILE A 229 19.12 16.98 -21.64
CA ILE A 229 19.18 16.98 -23.12
C ILE A 229 17.83 16.56 -23.70
N ARG A 230 17.18 15.51 -23.16
CA ARG A 230 15.83 15.08 -23.60
C ARG A 230 14.79 16.18 -23.39
N ALA A 231 14.79 16.85 -22.24
CA ALA A 231 13.87 17.94 -21.92
C ALA A 231 14.04 19.18 -22.81
N ALA A 232 15.26 19.43 -23.30
CA ALA A 232 15.59 20.64 -24.05
C ALA A 232 15.05 20.62 -25.50
N ALA A 233 14.77 21.81 -26.04
CA ALA A 233 14.34 22.00 -27.42
C ALA A 233 15.44 21.61 -28.41
N ASN A 234 15.06 21.25 -29.64
CA ASN A 234 16.03 21.10 -30.72
C ASN A 234 16.83 22.39 -30.89
N ARG A 235 18.16 22.27 -31.08
CA ARG A 235 19.12 23.39 -31.12
C ARG A 235 19.29 24.14 -29.79
N ALA A 236 18.79 23.60 -28.68
CA ALA A 236 19.11 24.15 -27.36
C ALA A 236 20.59 23.99 -27.04
N ARG A 237 21.11 24.90 -26.21
CA ARG A 237 22.47 24.82 -25.67
C ARG A 237 22.43 24.36 -24.22
N ILE A 238 23.19 23.34 -23.90
CA ILE A 238 23.30 22.73 -22.58
C ILE A 238 24.71 22.95 -22.06
N VAL A 239 24.84 23.54 -20.87
CA VAL A 239 26.12 23.76 -20.18
C VAL A 239 26.07 23.07 -18.83
N ALA A 240 26.97 22.12 -18.61
CA ALA A 240 26.96 21.27 -17.42
C ALA A 240 28.32 21.19 -16.75
N ILE A 241 28.32 21.13 -15.42
CA ILE A 241 29.49 20.75 -14.62
C ILE A 241 29.42 19.24 -14.35
N MET A 242 30.44 18.50 -14.73
CA MET A 242 30.50 17.04 -14.65
C MET A 242 31.69 16.57 -13.80
N PRO A 243 31.66 15.35 -13.24
CA PRO A 243 32.81 14.77 -12.54
C PRO A 243 34.06 14.70 -13.43
N GLU A 244 35.26 14.76 -12.83
CA GLU A 244 36.54 14.66 -13.56
C GLU A 244 36.64 13.45 -14.48
N GLY A 245 36.13 12.30 -14.04
CA GLY A 245 36.15 11.04 -14.79
C GLY A 245 35.10 10.90 -15.89
N PHE A 246 34.26 11.92 -16.13
CA PHE A 246 33.24 11.89 -17.17
C PHE A 246 33.86 11.96 -18.58
N ASP A 247 33.58 10.95 -19.41
CA ASP A 247 33.99 10.94 -20.82
C ASP A 247 32.92 11.61 -21.70
N ALA A 248 33.08 12.91 -21.92
CA ALA A 248 32.16 13.69 -22.74
C ALA A 248 32.12 13.24 -24.20
N SER A 249 33.22 12.67 -24.72
CA SER A 249 33.32 12.24 -26.13
C SER A 249 32.61 10.91 -26.36
N ALA A 250 32.72 9.97 -25.42
CA ALA A 250 31.96 8.73 -25.44
C ALA A 250 30.46 9.04 -25.29
N PHE A 251 30.10 9.84 -24.29
CA PHE A 251 28.71 10.24 -24.05
C PHE A 251 28.08 10.91 -25.29
N ALA A 252 28.80 11.82 -25.96
CA ALA A 252 28.31 12.47 -27.18
C ALA A 252 28.03 11.48 -28.31
N LYS A 253 28.83 10.41 -28.47
CA LYS A 253 28.63 9.38 -29.50
C LYS A 253 27.40 8.52 -29.26
N GLU A 254 27.00 8.39 -27.99
CA GLU A 254 25.80 7.66 -27.58
C GLU A 254 24.53 8.52 -27.68
N GLN A 255 24.65 9.83 -27.91
CA GLN A 255 23.51 10.73 -28.08
C GLN A 255 23.30 11.08 -29.55
N ASP A 256 22.28 10.49 -30.19
CA ASP A 256 21.95 10.76 -31.60
C ASP A 256 21.53 12.23 -31.88
N GLU A 257 21.13 12.96 -30.84
CA GLU A 257 20.57 14.32 -30.94
C GLU A 257 21.47 15.43 -30.40
N ALA A 258 22.65 15.12 -29.86
CA ALA A 258 23.50 16.11 -29.18
C ALA A 258 24.97 16.06 -29.62
N SER A 259 25.53 17.23 -29.89
CA SER A 259 26.92 17.39 -30.31
C SER A 259 27.74 18.18 -29.29
N LEU A 260 28.90 17.64 -28.91
CA LEU A 260 29.85 18.26 -27.98
C LEU A 260 30.57 19.45 -28.63
N LEU A 261 30.58 20.60 -27.95
CA LEU A 261 31.25 21.83 -28.39
C LEU A 261 32.45 22.21 -27.51
N LEU A 262 32.39 21.91 -26.22
CA LEU A 262 33.44 22.25 -25.26
C LEU A 262 33.55 21.15 -24.22
N ASP A 263 34.79 20.81 -23.88
CA ASP A 263 35.11 19.88 -22.81
C ASP A 263 36.43 20.30 -22.11
N VAL A 264 36.30 21.06 -21.02
CA VAL A 264 37.44 21.67 -20.31
C VAL A 264 37.53 21.15 -18.89
N ARG A 265 38.68 20.60 -18.52
CA ARG A 265 39.00 20.23 -17.14
C ARG A 265 39.34 21.48 -16.33
N LEU A 266 38.65 21.65 -15.21
CA LEU A 266 38.80 22.77 -14.30
C LEU A 266 39.40 22.29 -12.98
N GLN A 267 40.59 22.79 -12.66
CA GLN A 267 41.30 22.43 -11.43
C GLN A 267 40.97 23.46 -10.34
N GLN A 268 40.64 22.99 -9.14
CA GLN A 268 40.63 23.81 -7.91
C GLN A 268 39.58 24.94 -7.84
N MET A 269 38.60 24.96 -8.74
CA MET A 269 37.54 25.99 -8.83
C MET A 269 36.61 26.04 -7.61
N PHE A 270 36.50 24.95 -6.87
CA PHE A 270 35.62 24.85 -5.70
C PHE A 270 36.37 24.98 -4.36
N ARG A 271 37.68 25.28 -4.36
CA ARG A 271 38.52 25.32 -3.14
C ARG A 271 37.90 26.19 -2.04
N ARG A 272 37.37 27.36 -2.43
CA ARG A 272 36.75 28.33 -1.51
C ARG A 272 35.29 28.02 -1.16
N THR A 273 34.65 27.14 -1.93
CA THR A 273 33.33 26.58 -1.62
C THR A 273 33.42 25.29 -0.79
N GLY A 274 34.63 24.75 -0.60
CA GLY A 274 34.94 23.68 0.34
C GLY A 274 35.59 22.42 -0.26
N THR A 275 35.87 22.36 -1.57
CA THR A 275 36.44 21.15 -2.21
C THR A 275 37.56 21.44 -3.21
N GLY A 276 38.61 20.61 -3.20
CA GLY A 276 39.68 20.59 -4.22
C GLY A 276 39.35 19.75 -5.47
N ILE A 277 38.11 19.26 -5.51
CA ILE A 277 37.36 18.68 -6.64
C ILE A 277 37.80 19.14 -8.04
N ALA A 278 38.58 18.39 -8.81
CA ALA A 278 38.67 18.70 -10.25
C ALA A 278 37.32 18.34 -10.91
N VAL A 279 36.83 19.19 -11.80
CA VAL A 279 35.57 18.97 -12.52
C VAL A 279 35.77 19.21 -14.01
N ARG A 280 34.78 18.82 -14.82
CA ARG A 280 34.73 19.16 -16.25
C ARG A 280 33.60 20.13 -16.50
N LEU A 281 33.87 21.20 -17.25
CA LEU A 281 32.81 22.01 -17.85
C LEU A 281 32.59 21.50 -19.27
N VAL A 282 31.35 21.10 -19.58
CA VAL A 282 30.97 20.62 -20.90
C VAL A 282 29.86 21.48 -21.51
N VAL A 283 29.93 21.69 -22.83
CA VAL A 283 28.90 22.41 -23.59
C VAL A 283 28.44 21.53 -24.75
N PHE A 284 27.13 21.35 -24.87
CA PHE A 284 26.48 20.64 -25.96
C PHE A 284 25.48 21.54 -26.67
N ASP A 285 25.36 21.36 -27.98
CA ASP A 285 24.18 21.79 -28.73
C ASP A 285 23.33 20.56 -29.07
N LYS A 286 22.00 20.63 -28.88
CA LYS A 286 21.06 19.57 -29.26
C LYS A 286 20.85 19.55 -30.77
N THR A 287 21.90 19.19 -31.49
CA THR A 287 21.94 19.00 -32.93
C THR A 287 22.67 17.69 -33.27
N PRO A 288 22.20 16.92 -34.27
CA PRO A 288 22.84 15.64 -34.66
C PRO A 288 24.26 15.78 -35.22
N THR A 289 24.66 16.99 -35.63
CA THR A 289 25.96 17.24 -36.26
C THR A 289 26.61 18.46 -35.65
N ALA A 290 27.84 18.31 -35.16
CA ALA A 290 28.61 19.41 -34.60
C ALA A 290 28.92 20.45 -35.67
N SER A 291 28.76 21.74 -35.35
CA SER A 291 29.13 22.85 -36.23
C SER A 291 30.65 23.04 -36.35
N SER A 292 31.41 22.53 -35.38
CA SER A 292 32.86 22.63 -35.28
C SER A 292 33.41 21.50 -34.38
N PRO A 293 34.72 21.17 -34.45
CA PRO A 293 35.34 20.28 -33.49
C PRO A 293 35.18 20.79 -32.05
N ALA A 294 35.08 19.88 -31.07
CA ALA A 294 34.98 20.23 -29.67
C ALA A 294 36.27 20.92 -29.18
N ILE A 295 36.11 22.05 -28.48
CA ILE A 295 37.21 22.76 -27.83
C ILE A 295 37.56 22.01 -26.54
N THR A 296 38.78 21.50 -26.45
CA THR A 296 39.28 20.82 -25.25
C THR A 296 40.34 21.66 -24.55
N GLY A 297 40.45 21.53 -23.23
CA GLY A 297 41.43 22.26 -22.45
C GLY A 297 41.55 21.79 -21.01
N ASP A 298 42.60 22.24 -20.33
CA ASP A 298 42.82 22.06 -18.89
C ASP A 298 43.30 23.39 -18.31
N THR A 299 42.58 23.94 -17.34
CA THR A 299 42.90 25.23 -16.74
C THR A 299 42.57 25.29 -15.25
N ALA A 300 43.38 26.06 -14.52
CA ALA A 300 43.14 26.47 -13.13
C ALA A 300 42.78 27.96 -13.02
N ASP A 301 42.58 28.64 -14.15
CA ASP A 301 42.33 30.08 -14.27
C ASP A 301 41.03 30.35 -15.05
N LEU A 302 40.16 31.20 -14.48
CA LEU A 302 38.84 31.54 -15.04
C LEU A 302 38.94 32.55 -16.19
N ILE A 303 40.03 33.34 -16.30
CA ILE A 303 40.27 34.19 -17.48
C ILE A 303 40.59 33.30 -18.69
N SER A 304 41.49 32.33 -18.51
CA SER A 304 41.81 31.34 -19.55
C SER A 304 40.57 30.54 -20.00
N LEU A 305 39.66 30.22 -19.07
CA LEU A 305 38.36 29.61 -19.42
C LEU A 305 37.49 30.57 -20.25
N HIS A 306 37.50 31.87 -19.95
CA HIS A 306 36.75 32.87 -20.72
C HIS A 306 37.21 32.94 -22.19
N GLU A 307 38.52 32.81 -22.44
CA GLU A 307 39.05 32.76 -23.81
C GLU A 307 38.51 31.56 -24.58
N LEU A 308 38.49 30.37 -23.97
CA LEU A 308 37.93 29.15 -24.56
C LEU A 308 36.42 29.29 -24.83
N ILE A 309 35.68 29.90 -23.90
CA ILE A 309 34.24 30.16 -24.05
C ILE A 309 33.96 31.14 -25.20
N THR A 310 34.81 32.15 -25.37
CA THR A 310 34.66 33.16 -26.44
C THR A 310 34.92 32.57 -27.83
N ALA A 311 35.66 31.45 -27.91
CA ALA A 311 35.88 30.70 -29.14
C ALA A 311 34.71 29.78 -29.53
N LEU A 312 33.65 29.66 -28.70
CA LEU A 312 32.50 28.83 -29.03
C LEU A 312 31.74 29.36 -30.26
N PRO A 313 31.20 28.47 -31.11
CA PRO A 313 30.40 28.89 -32.25
C PRO A 313 29.14 29.65 -31.78
N PRO A 314 28.69 30.66 -32.56
CA PRO A 314 27.45 31.39 -32.25
C PRO A 314 26.26 30.45 -32.12
N ARG A 315 25.46 30.64 -31.06
CA ARG A 315 24.24 29.85 -30.84
C ARG A 315 23.13 30.32 -31.79
N VAL A 316 22.42 29.38 -32.39
CA VAL A 316 21.19 29.68 -33.16
C VAL A 316 20.07 30.00 -32.17
N GLN A 317 19.57 31.22 -32.18
CA GLN A 317 18.44 31.62 -31.33
C GLN A 317 17.17 30.88 -31.77
N THR A 318 16.58 30.14 -30.83
CA THR A 318 15.34 29.38 -31.06
C THR A 318 14.25 29.99 -30.20
N SER A 319 13.18 30.51 -30.81
CA SER A 319 12.04 31.05 -30.07
C SER A 319 11.24 29.90 -29.45
N ALA A 320 10.93 29.98 -28.16
CA ALA A 320 10.03 29.05 -27.52
C ALA A 320 8.64 29.12 -28.16
N ASN A 321 8.14 28.01 -28.71
CA ASN A 321 6.74 27.93 -29.15
C ASN A 321 5.85 27.99 -27.91
N ILE A 322 5.15 29.11 -27.74
CA ILE A 322 4.19 29.32 -26.66
C ILE A 322 2.86 28.67 -27.09
N HIS A 323 2.61 27.43 -26.67
CA HIS A 323 1.23 26.94 -26.60
C HIS A 323 0.55 27.58 -25.38
N ARG A 324 -0.06 28.76 -25.56
CA ARG A 324 -1.01 29.34 -24.60
C ARG A 324 -2.34 28.58 -24.70
N LEU A 325 -2.68 27.81 -23.66
CA LEU A 325 -4.08 27.56 -23.36
C LEU A 325 -4.69 28.81 -22.72
N PRO A 326 -5.98 29.15 -22.98
CA PRO A 326 -6.58 30.37 -22.45
C PRO A 326 -6.69 30.26 -20.92
N LEU A 327 -6.13 31.24 -20.19
CA LEU A 327 -6.45 31.46 -18.79
C LEU A 327 -7.96 31.76 -18.68
N GLY A 328 -8.70 30.82 -18.09
CA GLY A 328 -10.05 31.09 -17.58
C GLY A 328 -10.00 32.20 -16.53
N LYS A 329 -10.95 33.13 -16.59
CA LYS A 329 -11.09 34.26 -15.67
C LYS A 329 -11.24 33.76 -14.21
N PRO A 330 -10.72 34.49 -13.20
CA PRO A 330 -10.99 34.16 -11.82
C PRO A 330 -12.47 34.39 -11.51
N VAL A 331 -13.18 33.34 -11.13
CA VAL A 331 -14.52 33.43 -10.57
C VAL A 331 -14.39 33.99 -9.16
N ARG A 332 -14.94 35.21 -8.95
CA ARG A 332 -15.14 35.77 -7.61
C ARG A 332 -16.11 34.86 -6.85
N LEU A 333 -15.64 34.19 -5.81
CA LEU A 333 -16.56 33.66 -4.79
C LEU A 333 -17.08 34.83 -3.96
N VAL A 334 -18.36 35.13 -4.16
CA VAL A 334 -19.14 36.01 -3.29
C VAL A 334 -19.30 35.28 -1.97
N GLY A 335 -18.74 35.86 -0.91
CA GLY A 335 -18.95 35.41 0.45
C GLY A 335 -20.44 35.46 0.81
N LYS A 336 -20.95 34.35 1.35
CA LYS A 336 -22.13 34.35 2.21
C LYS A 336 -21.70 33.90 3.60
N THR A 337 -21.68 34.87 4.49
CA THR A 337 -21.74 34.71 5.94
C THR A 337 -23.02 33.97 6.32
N SER A 338 -22.94 32.89 7.08
CA SER A 338 -24.02 32.53 8.00
C SER A 338 -23.53 31.68 9.18
N ALA A 339 -23.61 32.31 10.35
CA ALA A 339 -23.97 31.78 11.65
C ALA A 339 -23.26 30.51 12.17
N GLN A 340 -22.41 30.77 13.17
CA GLN A 340 -22.02 29.85 14.23
C GLN A 340 -23.21 29.07 14.78
N SER A 341 -23.09 27.74 14.86
CA SER A 341 -23.80 26.92 15.85
C SER A 341 -22.76 26.19 16.70
N ALA A 342 -22.87 26.34 18.01
CA ALA A 342 -21.90 25.90 19.01
C ALA A 342 -21.71 24.36 19.03
N PRO A 343 -20.56 23.86 19.54
CA PRO A 343 -20.35 22.43 19.68
C PRO A 343 -21.20 21.88 20.83
N VAL A 344 -22.17 21.03 20.52
CA VAL A 344 -22.89 20.24 21.52
C VAL A 344 -21.96 19.13 21.99
N ARG A 345 -21.42 19.30 23.20
CA ARG A 345 -20.90 18.19 24.00
C ARG A 345 -22.07 17.33 24.49
N PRO A 346 -22.01 16.00 24.41
CA PRO A 346 -22.76 15.14 25.31
C PRO A 346 -21.92 14.88 26.56
N VAL A 347 -22.50 15.15 27.73
CA VAL A 347 -21.99 14.70 29.03
C VAL A 347 -23.12 14.01 29.80
N ALA A 348 -22.78 12.80 30.24
CA ALA A 348 -23.25 12.07 31.42
C ALA A 348 -24.60 11.30 31.32
N PRO A 349 -24.94 10.51 32.34
CA PRO A 349 -24.74 9.06 32.34
C PRO A 349 -26.07 8.38 32.60
N PHE A 350 -26.57 7.58 31.65
CA PHE A 350 -27.78 6.83 31.96
C PHE A 350 -27.42 5.64 32.83
N ALA A 351 -28.01 5.63 34.03
CA ALA A 351 -28.08 4.48 34.90
C ALA A 351 -28.43 3.25 34.06
N ALA A 352 -27.69 2.16 34.29
CA ALA A 352 -28.02 0.87 33.76
C ALA A 352 -29.48 0.57 34.09
N THR A 353 -30.34 0.65 33.08
CA THR A 353 -31.55 -0.16 33.04
C THR A 353 -31.07 -1.58 33.29
N PRO A 354 -31.60 -2.31 34.30
CA PRO A 354 -31.18 -3.69 34.49
C PRO A 354 -31.38 -4.39 33.17
N ALA A 355 -30.31 -5.02 32.66
CA ALA A 355 -30.37 -5.85 31.48
C ALA A 355 -31.63 -6.71 31.63
N ALA A 356 -32.49 -6.67 30.62
CA ALA A 356 -33.51 -7.69 30.49
C ALA A 356 -32.74 -9.01 30.60
N THR A 357 -32.90 -9.69 31.73
CA THR A 357 -32.42 -11.05 31.88
C THR A 357 -33.15 -11.80 30.78
N ALA A 358 -32.49 -12.04 29.66
CA ALA A 358 -32.94 -13.03 28.70
C ALA A 358 -33.14 -14.28 29.54
N ASN A 359 -34.39 -14.69 29.75
CA ASN A 359 -34.70 -15.89 30.51
C ASN A 359 -33.94 -17.03 29.83
N ALA A 360 -32.86 -17.50 30.43
CA ALA A 360 -32.02 -18.54 29.87
C ALA A 360 -32.40 -19.87 30.50
N ILE A 361 -32.74 -20.84 29.65
CA ILE A 361 -33.13 -22.19 30.07
C ILE A 361 -32.06 -23.19 29.63
N ASP A 362 -32.08 -24.37 30.25
CA ASP A 362 -31.31 -25.50 29.76
C ASP A 362 -32.02 -26.10 28.54
N LEU A 363 -31.25 -26.40 27.49
CA LEU A 363 -31.76 -27.03 26.29
C LEU A 363 -32.21 -28.46 26.61
N ALA A 364 -33.52 -28.68 26.67
CA ALA A 364 -34.09 -29.99 26.92
C ALA A 364 -34.02 -30.88 25.67
N TYR A 365 -33.47 -32.09 25.83
CA TYR A 365 -33.47 -33.13 24.81
C TYR A 365 -33.46 -34.51 25.48
N SER A 366 -33.85 -35.54 24.73
CA SER A 366 -33.80 -36.94 25.18
C SER A 366 -32.70 -37.70 24.46
N VAL A 367 -31.99 -38.58 25.18
CA VAL A 367 -30.93 -39.42 24.63
C VAL A 367 -31.50 -40.79 24.25
N LEU A 368 -31.27 -41.21 23.01
CA LEU A 368 -31.73 -42.49 22.50
C LEU A 368 -30.77 -43.63 22.88
N ALA A 369 -31.32 -44.67 23.52
CA ALA A 369 -30.57 -45.87 23.89
C ALA A 369 -30.01 -46.58 22.65
N ASP A 370 -30.83 -46.74 21.62
CA ASP A 370 -30.47 -47.24 20.30
C ASP A 370 -30.39 -46.08 19.29
N PRO A 371 -29.47 -46.11 18.30
CA PRO A 371 -29.45 -45.09 17.26
C PRO A 371 -30.78 -44.96 16.52
N ALA A 372 -31.13 -43.74 16.11
CA ALA A 372 -32.30 -43.50 15.28
C ALA A 372 -32.21 -44.30 13.96
N PRO A 373 -33.34 -44.83 13.43
CA PRO A 373 -33.35 -45.57 12.18
C PRO A 373 -32.69 -44.80 11.02
N VAL A 374 -32.00 -45.53 10.13
CA VAL A 374 -31.41 -44.96 8.92
C VAL A 374 -32.50 -44.79 7.84
N PRO A 375 -32.72 -43.58 7.31
CA PRO A 375 -33.67 -43.30 6.24
C PRO A 375 -33.30 -43.98 4.94
N GLU A 376 -34.25 -43.97 4.02
CA GLU A 376 -34.02 -44.43 2.67
C GLU A 376 -32.95 -43.58 1.96
N GLN A 377 -32.05 -44.28 1.28
CA GLN A 377 -30.93 -43.66 0.58
C GLN A 377 -31.35 -43.07 -0.76
N ALA A 378 -30.95 -41.83 -1.01
CA ALA A 378 -31.14 -41.15 -2.29
C ALA A 378 -29.78 -40.85 -2.93
N GLY A 379 -29.37 -41.68 -3.89
CA GLY A 379 -28.05 -41.56 -4.53
C GLY A 379 -26.92 -41.83 -3.53
N ILE A 380 -26.04 -40.84 -3.30
CA ILE A 380 -24.93 -40.91 -2.34
C ILE A 380 -25.25 -40.24 -0.99
N TYR A 381 -26.50 -39.80 -0.80
CA TYR A 381 -26.94 -39.03 0.37
C TYR A 381 -28.06 -39.73 1.14
N LEU A 382 -28.15 -39.40 2.43
CA LEU A 382 -29.23 -39.77 3.34
C LEU A 382 -29.91 -38.50 3.85
N PRO A 383 -31.25 -38.44 3.89
CA PRO A 383 -31.96 -37.42 4.67
C PRO A 383 -31.39 -37.32 6.09
N TYR A 384 -31.08 -36.10 6.51
CA TYR A 384 -30.45 -35.89 7.80
C TYR A 384 -31.45 -36.05 8.94
N ARG A 385 -30.99 -36.65 10.03
CA ARG A 385 -31.66 -36.65 11.34
C ARG A 385 -30.61 -36.78 12.43
N PRO A 386 -30.85 -36.21 13.62
CA PRO A 386 -30.03 -36.50 14.78
C PRO A 386 -30.03 -38.00 15.10
N SER A 387 -28.83 -38.57 15.33
CA SER A 387 -28.68 -40.04 15.46
C SER A 387 -28.89 -40.57 16.88
N ARG A 388 -28.65 -39.73 17.89
CA ARG A 388 -28.68 -40.10 19.33
C ARG A 388 -29.51 -39.21 20.22
N ILE A 389 -29.98 -38.09 19.70
CA ILE A 389 -30.75 -37.12 20.47
C ILE A 389 -32.08 -36.87 19.79
N ALA A 390 -33.12 -36.61 20.57
CA ALA A 390 -34.40 -36.17 20.07
C ALA A 390 -34.87 -34.97 20.88
N PHE A 391 -35.28 -33.93 20.17
CA PHE A 391 -35.84 -32.72 20.74
C PHE A 391 -37.37 -32.77 20.66
N GLU A 392 -38.06 -32.37 21.72
CA GLU A 392 -39.51 -32.23 21.72
C GLU A 392 -39.87 -30.90 21.04
N ASP A 393 -40.77 -30.95 20.04
CA ASP A 393 -41.28 -29.77 19.32
C ASP A 393 -40.20 -28.79 18.81
N ALA A 394 -39.01 -29.28 18.44
CA ALA A 394 -37.98 -28.43 17.85
C ALA A 394 -38.35 -28.01 16.41
N PRO A 395 -38.05 -26.76 16.03
CA PRO A 395 -38.20 -26.32 14.65
C PRO A 395 -37.37 -27.21 13.70
N VAL A 396 -37.98 -27.66 12.61
CA VAL A 396 -37.26 -28.34 11.53
C VAL A 396 -36.47 -27.30 10.74
N HIS A 397 -35.30 -27.68 10.22
CA HIS A 397 -34.52 -26.78 9.39
C HIS A 397 -35.32 -26.35 8.14
N PRO A 398 -35.38 -25.06 7.76
CA PRO A 398 -36.24 -24.56 6.68
C PRO A 398 -36.02 -25.26 5.33
N THR A 399 -34.76 -25.61 5.04
CA THR A 399 -34.38 -26.40 3.86
C THR A 399 -34.01 -27.82 4.30
N PRO A 400 -34.52 -28.88 3.63
CA PRO A 400 -34.15 -30.25 3.97
C PRO A 400 -32.63 -30.46 3.94
N LEU A 401 -32.11 -31.06 5.01
CA LEU A 401 -30.68 -31.36 5.14
C LEU A 401 -30.41 -32.83 4.78
N VAL A 402 -29.20 -33.09 4.28
CA VAL A 402 -28.69 -34.43 3.99
C VAL A 402 -27.28 -34.62 4.56
N GLU A 403 -26.89 -35.86 4.78
CA GLU A 403 -25.51 -36.26 5.05
C GLU A 403 -25.07 -37.33 4.04
N SER A 404 -23.76 -37.57 3.91
CA SER A 404 -23.28 -38.68 3.06
C SER A 404 -23.59 -40.03 3.70
N VAL A 405 -23.74 -41.07 2.87
CA VAL A 405 -23.95 -42.45 3.34
C VAL A 405 -22.84 -42.90 4.30
N ALA A 406 -21.59 -42.50 4.02
CA ALA A 406 -20.45 -42.80 4.88
C ALA A 406 -20.63 -42.21 6.29
N MET A 407 -21.04 -40.94 6.39
CA MET A 407 -21.29 -40.28 7.67
C MET A 407 -22.52 -40.86 8.39
N GLY A 408 -23.62 -41.13 7.67
CA GLY A 408 -24.83 -41.67 8.28
C GLY A 408 -24.73 -43.14 8.71
N SER A 409 -23.68 -43.86 8.29
CA SER A 409 -23.40 -45.24 8.74
C SER A 409 -22.89 -45.34 10.18
N VAL A 410 -22.54 -44.21 10.80
CA VAL A 410 -21.98 -44.15 12.15
C VAL A 410 -22.84 -43.20 12.99
N ALA A 411 -23.25 -43.66 14.17
CA ALA A 411 -23.95 -42.84 15.14
C ALA A 411 -22.96 -41.99 15.94
N ALA A 412 -23.37 -40.77 16.29
CA ALA A 412 -22.67 -39.97 17.28
C ALA A 412 -22.75 -40.64 18.67
N PRO A 413 -21.94 -40.21 19.67
CA PRO A 413 -22.02 -40.78 21.02
C PRO A 413 -23.23 -40.22 21.77
N GLN A 414 -23.60 -40.87 22.88
CA GLN A 414 -24.62 -40.34 23.80
C GLN A 414 -24.06 -39.13 24.56
N PRO A 415 -24.66 -37.94 24.44
CA PRO A 415 -24.19 -36.75 25.16
C PRO A 415 -24.78 -36.67 26.57
N ASP A 416 -24.04 -36.04 27.49
CA ASP A 416 -24.38 -35.87 28.91
C ASP A 416 -24.34 -34.40 29.38
N VAL A 417 -24.42 -33.45 28.45
CA VAL A 417 -24.34 -32.00 28.71
C VAL A 417 -25.69 -31.29 28.58
N CYS A 418 -25.89 -30.23 29.36
CA CYS A 418 -27.08 -29.36 29.25
C CYS A 418 -26.63 -27.94 28.87
N PRO A 419 -26.52 -27.61 27.56
CA PRO A 419 -26.18 -26.25 27.14
C PRO A 419 -27.34 -25.28 27.43
N ARG A 420 -27.00 -24.00 27.61
CA ARG A 420 -27.96 -22.92 27.87
C ARG A 420 -28.39 -22.23 26.58
N ILE A 421 -29.65 -21.83 26.51
CA ILE A 421 -30.25 -21.18 25.34
C ILE A 421 -31.31 -20.16 25.78
N PRO A 422 -31.64 -19.13 24.96
CA PRO A 422 -32.78 -18.24 25.25
C PRO A 422 -34.10 -19.01 25.38
N ALA A 423 -34.94 -18.66 26.36
CA ALA A 423 -36.20 -19.36 26.65
C ALA A 423 -37.19 -19.39 25.49
N CYS A 424 -37.16 -18.39 24.61
CA CYS A 424 -38.07 -18.29 23.47
C CYS A 424 -37.57 -19.04 22.22
N TRP A 425 -36.49 -19.81 22.31
CA TRP A 425 -35.84 -20.40 21.12
C TRP A 425 -36.77 -21.27 20.25
N GLN A 426 -37.70 -22.02 20.85
CA GLN A 426 -38.69 -22.83 20.11
C GLN A 426 -39.81 -21.97 19.57
N ALA A 427 -40.41 -21.13 20.43
CA ALA A 427 -41.57 -20.31 20.09
C ALA A 427 -41.28 -19.34 18.93
N ASP A 428 -40.06 -18.77 18.92
CA ASP A 428 -39.62 -17.82 17.90
C ASP A 428 -38.86 -18.51 16.75
N GLY A 429 -38.68 -19.84 16.81
CA GLY A 429 -37.99 -20.61 15.76
C GLY A 429 -36.51 -20.23 15.57
N LEU A 430 -35.80 -19.91 16.65
CA LEU A 430 -34.46 -19.29 16.60
C LEU A 430 -33.37 -20.25 16.09
N LEU A 431 -33.49 -21.55 16.43
CA LEU A 431 -32.59 -22.63 16.03
C LEU A 431 -33.40 -23.84 15.57
N SER A 432 -32.91 -24.53 14.54
CA SER A 432 -33.45 -25.83 14.13
C SER A 432 -32.92 -26.98 15.00
N GLU A 433 -33.57 -28.15 14.93
CA GLU A 433 -33.10 -29.38 15.60
C GLU A 433 -31.63 -29.71 15.27
N ALA A 434 -31.22 -29.52 14.02
CA ALA A 434 -29.87 -29.79 13.55
C ALA A 434 -28.87 -28.77 14.16
N GLN A 435 -29.26 -27.51 14.26
CA GLN A 435 -28.43 -26.48 14.88
C GLN A 435 -28.31 -26.69 16.39
N CYS A 436 -29.37 -27.15 17.05
CA CYS A 436 -29.36 -27.56 18.45
C CYS A 436 -28.44 -28.76 18.69
N GLU A 437 -28.43 -29.75 17.78
CA GLU A 437 -27.51 -30.89 17.84
C GLU A 437 -26.03 -30.45 17.80
N THR A 438 -25.70 -29.46 16.97
CA THR A 438 -24.35 -28.87 16.97
C THR A 438 -23.99 -28.27 18.32
N LEU A 439 -24.92 -27.53 18.92
CA LEU A 439 -24.68 -26.94 20.24
C LEU A 439 -24.40 -28.02 21.29
N VAL A 440 -25.20 -29.08 21.34
CA VAL A 440 -25.02 -30.20 22.26
C VAL A 440 -23.64 -30.85 22.10
N TYR A 441 -23.25 -31.23 20.87
CA TYR A 441 -21.97 -31.90 20.66
C TYR A 441 -20.74 -30.98 20.79
N ALA A 442 -20.86 -29.69 20.43
CA ALA A 442 -19.80 -28.72 20.70
C ALA A 442 -19.58 -28.55 22.21
N THR A 443 -20.64 -28.38 22.99
CA THR A 443 -20.56 -28.28 24.45
C THR A 443 -20.02 -29.58 25.07
N GLN A 444 -20.40 -30.75 24.54
CA GLN A 444 -19.85 -32.04 24.96
C GLN A 444 -18.34 -32.13 24.74
N ALA A 445 -17.85 -31.69 23.58
CA ALA A 445 -16.42 -31.68 23.27
C ALA A 445 -15.67 -30.72 24.22
N PHE A 446 -16.20 -29.53 24.46
CA PHE A 446 -15.60 -28.53 25.36
C PHE A 446 -15.57 -28.93 26.84
N ALA A 447 -16.37 -29.92 27.24
CA ALA A 447 -16.32 -30.49 28.58
C ALA A 447 -15.12 -31.43 28.80
N ARG A 448 -14.41 -31.82 27.73
CA ARG A 448 -13.27 -32.74 27.76
C ARG A 448 -11.95 -31.99 27.54
N ASP A 449 -10.88 -32.58 28.04
CA ASP A 449 -9.50 -32.17 27.74
C ASP A 449 -8.83 -33.21 26.85
N LEU A 450 -7.86 -32.77 26.04
CA LEU A 450 -6.97 -33.67 25.32
C LEU A 450 -6.17 -34.53 26.32
N PRO A 451 -5.93 -35.82 26.02
CA PRO A 451 -5.10 -36.67 26.88
C PRO A 451 -3.67 -36.13 27.02
N GLY A 452 -3.21 -35.93 28.25
CA GLY A 452 -1.86 -35.46 28.58
C GLY A 452 -1.75 -33.96 28.89
N GLN A 453 -0.52 -33.52 29.06
CA GLN A 453 -0.17 -32.11 29.32
C GLN A 453 0.83 -31.64 28.26
N PHE A 454 0.67 -30.38 27.84
CA PHE A 454 1.40 -29.84 26.70
C PHE A 454 2.00 -28.47 27.00
N LYS A 455 3.18 -28.23 26.41
CA LYS A 455 3.75 -26.89 26.26
C LYS A 455 3.69 -26.48 24.81
N VAL A 456 3.56 -25.17 24.61
CA VAL A 456 3.65 -24.57 23.28
C VAL A 456 5.12 -24.58 22.86
N SER A 457 5.40 -24.97 21.61
CA SER A 457 6.75 -24.87 21.05
C SER A 457 7.24 -23.43 20.96
N GLN A 458 8.55 -23.22 20.82
CA GLN A 458 9.15 -21.89 20.74
C GLN A 458 8.56 -21.02 19.62
N GLU A 459 8.15 -21.63 18.49
CA GLU A 459 7.52 -20.93 17.37
C GLU A 459 6.02 -20.65 17.57
N GLY A 460 5.41 -21.24 18.59
CA GLY A 460 4.00 -21.08 18.91
C GLY A 460 3.04 -21.99 18.13
N THR A 461 3.56 -22.81 17.21
CA THR A 461 2.76 -23.48 16.16
C THR A 461 2.42 -24.93 16.47
N SER A 462 3.06 -25.55 17.47
CA SER A 462 2.84 -26.95 17.87
C SER A 462 2.70 -27.10 19.38
N LEU A 463 2.07 -28.20 19.78
CA LEU A 463 1.93 -28.63 21.17
C LEU A 463 2.84 -29.83 21.42
N GLU A 464 3.69 -29.73 22.43
CA GLU A 464 4.70 -30.73 22.80
C GLU A 464 4.38 -31.31 24.18
N LEU A 465 4.44 -32.64 24.31
CA LEU A 465 4.17 -33.32 25.58
C LEU A 465 5.19 -32.93 26.65
N SER A 466 4.69 -32.54 27.82
CA SER A 466 5.53 -32.09 28.93
C SER A 466 4.78 -32.29 30.24
N GLU A 467 5.47 -32.89 31.23
CA GLU A 467 4.92 -33.12 32.58
C GLU A 467 4.69 -31.83 33.37
N ASP A 468 5.32 -30.73 32.95
CA ASP A 468 5.18 -29.39 33.51
C ASP A 468 4.41 -28.44 32.58
N GLY A 469 3.52 -29.01 31.74
CA GLY A 469 2.68 -28.31 30.79
C GLY A 469 1.26 -28.00 31.31
N HIS A 470 0.38 -27.65 30.38
CA HIS A 470 -1.04 -27.36 30.66
C HIS A 470 -1.96 -28.41 30.03
N SER A 471 -3.14 -28.61 30.62
CA SER A 471 -4.22 -29.38 29.98
C SER A 471 -4.93 -28.52 28.95
N TYR A 472 -5.08 -29.06 27.74
CA TYR A 472 -5.68 -28.38 26.61
C TYR A 472 -7.12 -28.86 26.43
N ARG A 473 -8.07 -27.94 26.42
CA ARG A 473 -9.48 -28.25 26.14
C ARG A 473 -9.64 -28.83 24.73
N GLN A 474 -10.45 -29.87 24.59
CA GLN A 474 -10.79 -30.49 23.30
C GLN A 474 -11.67 -29.54 22.49
N GLY A 475 -11.45 -29.51 21.17
CA GLY A 475 -12.17 -28.67 20.22
C GLY A 475 -13.28 -29.44 19.50
N PHE A 476 -14.10 -28.71 18.76
CA PHE A 476 -15.19 -29.28 17.95
C PHE A 476 -15.09 -28.79 16.50
N PHE A 477 -15.43 -29.66 15.56
CA PHE A 477 -15.42 -29.35 14.13
C PHE A 477 -16.84 -29.35 13.55
N LEU A 478 -17.28 -28.18 13.09
CA LEU A 478 -18.52 -27.95 12.37
C LEU A 478 -18.26 -27.99 10.85
N GLY A 479 -18.56 -29.14 10.24
CA GLY A 479 -18.40 -29.44 8.81
C GLY A 479 -19.61 -29.15 7.93
N ASP A 480 -20.57 -28.37 8.43
CA ASP A 480 -21.80 -28.08 7.69
C ASP A 480 -21.55 -27.29 6.41
N GLY A 481 -22.24 -27.67 5.35
CA GLY A 481 -22.29 -27.00 4.05
C GLY A 481 -22.89 -25.60 4.13
N THR A 482 -22.78 -24.85 3.03
CA THR A 482 -23.45 -23.55 2.90
C THR A 482 -24.97 -23.74 3.00
N GLY A 483 -25.65 -22.84 3.71
CA GLY A 483 -27.10 -22.87 3.88
C GLY A 483 -27.64 -23.66 5.09
N ALA A 484 -26.80 -24.44 5.78
CA ALA A 484 -27.19 -25.10 7.05
C ALA A 484 -27.20 -24.16 8.28
N GLY A 485 -26.77 -22.91 8.10
CA GLY A 485 -26.75 -21.88 9.15
C GLY A 485 -25.52 -21.93 10.06
N LYS A 486 -24.31 -22.11 9.52
CA LYS A 486 -23.04 -22.10 10.28
C LYS A 486 -22.87 -20.87 11.17
N GLY A 487 -23.15 -19.67 10.66
CA GLY A 487 -23.09 -18.44 11.45
C GLY A 487 -24.01 -18.48 12.67
N ARG A 488 -25.26 -18.94 12.47
CA ARG A 488 -26.22 -19.18 13.55
C ARG A 488 -25.73 -20.22 14.57
N GLN A 489 -25.09 -21.29 14.13
CA GLN A 489 -24.52 -22.33 15.01
C GLN A 489 -23.33 -21.81 15.82
N ILE A 490 -22.43 -21.02 15.20
CA ILE A 490 -21.34 -20.34 15.91
C ILE A 490 -21.92 -19.39 16.97
N ALA A 491 -22.91 -18.57 16.60
CA ALA A 491 -23.59 -17.69 17.53
C ALA A 491 -24.24 -18.46 18.69
N ALA A 492 -24.85 -19.62 18.45
CA ALA A 492 -25.44 -20.47 19.49
C ALA A 492 -24.41 -20.99 20.48
N VAL A 493 -23.25 -21.45 19.98
CA VAL A 493 -22.13 -21.91 20.82
C VAL A 493 -21.56 -20.76 21.67
N ILE A 494 -21.43 -19.57 21.10
CA ILE A 494 -21.03 -18.38 21.86
C ILE A 494 -22.11 -18.01 22.89
N MET A 495 -23.38 -18.05 22.51
CA MET A 495 -24.51 -17.68 23.35
C MET A 495 -24.63 -18.57 24.58
N ASP A 496 -24.41 -19.88 24.45
CA ASP A 496 -24.39 -20.81 25.59
C ASP A 496 -23.38 -20.38 26.67
N ARG A 497 -22.17 -19.98 26.25
CA ARG A 497 -21.13 -19.47 27.16
C ARG A 497 -21.44 -18.06 27.67
N TRP A 498 -21.97 -17.19 26.82
CA TRP A 498 -22.44 -15.86 27.20
C TRP A 498 -23.50 -15.91 28.31
N LEU A 499 -24.42 -16.87 28.22
CA LEU A 499 -25.46 -17.11 29.22
C LEU A 499 -24.92 -17.81 30.48
N ALA A 500 -23.80 -18.52 30.39
CA ALA A 500 -23.10 -19.11 31.54
C ALA A 500 -22.19 -18.11 32.28
N GLY A 501 -21.93 -16.93 31.69
CA GLY A 501 -21.24 -15.81 32.33
C GLY A 501 -19.84 -15.55 31.78
N GLU A 502 -19.33 -16.40 30.88
CA GLU A 502 -18.13 -16.09 30.10
C GLU A 502 -18.48 -15.01 29.07
N ARG A 503 -17.85 -13.82 29.16
CA ARG A 503 -18.21 -12.63 28.37
C ARG A 503 -17.18 -12.19 27.34
N ARG A 504 -16.10 -12.94 27.13
CA ARG A 504 -15.05 -12.61 26.16
C ARG A 504 -14.94 -13.73 25.14
N HIS A 505 -15.19 -13.44 23.87
CA HIS A 505 -15.11 -14.42 22.77
C HIS A 505 -14.39 -13.83 21.56
N VAL A 506 -13.91 -14.69 20.67
CA VAL A 506 -13.26 -14.30 19.42
C VAL A 506 -13.94 -15.02 18.25
N TRP A 507 -14.40 -14.25 17.27
CA TRP A 507 -14.96 -14.76 16.02
C TRP A 507 -14.05 -14.35 14.87
N ILE A 508 -13.39 -15.33 14.25
CA ILE A 508 -12.43 -15.14 13.16
C ILE A 508 -13.08 -15.57 11.85
N THR A 509 -13.07 -14.73 10.82
CA THR A 509 -13.67 -15.04 9.51
C THR A 509 -12.84 -14.48 8.34
N LYS A 510 -13.35 -14.63 7.11
CA LYS A 510 -12.60 -14.33 5.87
C LYS A 510 -12.39 -12.84 5.61
N ASN A 511 -13.41 -12.00 5.80
CA ASN A 511 -13.38 -10.58 5.45
C ASN A 511 -14.29 -9.75 6.37
N GLU A 512 -14.17 -8.42 6.32
CA GLU A 512 -14.98 -7.52 7.16
C GLU A 512 -16.44 -7.40 6.70
N ALA A 513 -16.76 -7.76 5.45
CA ALA A 513 -18.14 -7.70 4.95
C ALA A 513 -19.08 -8.66 5.69
N LEU A 514 -18.55 -9.76 6.24
CA LEU A 514 -19.29 -10.73 7.05
C LEU A 514 -19.62 -10.25 8.48
N LEU A 515 -19.21 -9.03 8.85
CA LEU A 515 -19.51 -8.46 10.17
C LEU A 515 -21.02 -8.34 10.42
N GLU A 516 -21.77 -7.87 9.42
CA GLU A 516 -23.23 -7.69 9.54
C GLU A 516 -23.97 -9.03 9.52
N ASP A 517 -23.46 -10.03 8.78
CA ASP A 517 -23.99 -11.41 8.86
C ASP A 517 -23.80 -12.01 10.26
N ALA A 518 -22.61 -11.85 10.85
CA ALA A 518 -22.31 -12.32 12.20
C ALA A 518 -23.17 -11.60 13.25
N ARG A 519 -23.41 -10.29 13.09
CA ARG A 519 -24.33 -9.52 13.94
C ARG A 519 -25.76 -10.01 13.81
N ARG A 520 -26.26 -10.21 12.60
CA ARG A 520 -27.61 -10.77 12.37
C ARG A 520 -27.78 -12.11 13.08
N ASP A 521 -26.79 -12.99 12.98
CA ASP A 521 -26.86 -14.31 13.62
C ASP A 521 -26.75 -14.24 15.16
N TRP A 522 -26.00 -13.27 15.68
CA TRP A 522 -25.91 -12.99 17.12
C TRP A 522 -27.21 -12.38 17.68
N GLU A 523 -27.76 -11.37 16.99
CA GLU A 523 -29.00 -10.68 17.37
C GLU A 523 -30.21 -11.61 17.29
N ALA A 524 -30.23 -12.54 16.34
CA ALA A 524 -31.28 -13.54 16.25
C ALA A 524 -31.37 -14.44 17.49
N LEU A 525 -30.33 -14.52 18.31
CA LEU A 525 -30.34 -15.24 19.59
C LEU A 525 -30.55 -14.31 20.80
N GLY A 526 -30.88 -13.03 20.57
CA GLY A 526 -31.10 -12.04 21.62
C GLY A 526 -29.83 -11.29 22.06
N GLY A 527 -28.72 -11.44 21.33
CA GLY A 527 -27.54 -10.60 21.50
C GLY A 527 -27.75 -9.17 20.99
N LEU A 528 -26.84 -8.25 21.34
CA LEU A 528 -26.82 -6.88 20.81
C LEU A 528 -25.72 -6.74 19.75
N SER A 529 -25.97 -6.02 18.65
CA SER A 529 -24.91 -5.69 17.66
C SER A 529 -23.68 -5.02 18.27
N LEU A 530 -23.84 -4.30 19.39
CA LEU A 530 -22.74 -3.68 20.13
C LEU A 530 -21.82 -4.70 20.81
N ASP A 531 -22.29 -5.90 21.13
CA ASP A 531 -21.46 -6.95 21.74
C ASP A 531 -20.36 -7.41 20.77
N LEU A 532 -20.59 -7.29 19.46
CA LEU A 532 -19.68 -7.78 18.42
C LEU A 532 -18.93 -6.61 17.75
N GLN A 533 -17.63 -6.54 18.01
CA GLN A 533 -16.77 -5.41 17.64
C GLN A 533 -15.58 -5.83 16.77
N PRO A 534 -15.35 -5.20 15.61
CA PRO A 534 -14.20 -5.50 14.79
C PRO A 534 -12.91 -4.99 15.44
N LEU A 535 -11.86 -5.82 15.45
CA LEU A 535 -10.55 -5.48 16.02
C LEU A 535 -9.92 -4.23 15.38
N SER A 536 -10.29 -3.92 14.13
CA SER A 536 -9.84 -2.73 13.41
C SER A 536 -10.24 -1.40 14.08
N ARG A 537 -11.22 -1.41 15.01
CA ARG A 537 -11.57 -0.24 15.84
C ARG A 537 -10.43 0.22 16.76
N TRP A 538 -9.58 -0.70 17.20
CA TRP A 538 -8.39 -0.37 17.98
C TRP A 538 -7.18 -0.28 17.04
N LYS A 539 -6.35 0.75 17.23
CA LYS A 539 -5.10 0.88 16.46
C LYS A 539 -4.13 -0.25 16.84
N LEU A 540 -3.27 -0.65 15.91
CA LEU A 540 -2.19 -1.59 16.19
C LEU A 540 -1.29 -1.03 17.31
N GLY A 541 -0.88 -1.88 18.26
CA GLY A 541 -0.08 -1.50 19.43
C GLY A 541 -0.87 -0.84 20.57
N GLN A 542 -2.15 -0.51 20.38
CA GLN A 542 -3.00 0.00 21.47
C GLN A 542 -3.80 -1.14 22.13
N PRO A 543 -3.95 -1.18 23.46
CA PRO A 543 -4.76 -2.20 24.12
C PRO A 543 -6.21 -2.17 23.65
N VAL A 544 -6.81 -3.36 23.51
CA VAL A 544 -8.26 -3.49 23.31
C VAL A 544 -8.95 -3.16 24.63
N THR A 545 -9.66 -2.04 24.67
CA THR A 545 -10.32 -1.52 25.89
C THR A 545 -11.70 -2.12 26.16
N MET A 546 -12.17 -3.03 25.30
CA MET A 546 -13.43 -3.73 25.48
C MET A 546 -13.31 -4.73 26.63
N SER A 547 -14.03 -4.54 27.73
CA SER A 547 -13.97 -5.47 28.88
C SER A 547 -14.71 -6.78 28.62
N GLU A 548 -15.80 -6.70 27.87
CA GLU A 548 -16.73 -7.80 27.56
C GLU A 548 -17.23 -7.63 26.11
N GLY A 549 -17.38 -8.74 25.39
CA GLY A 549 -17.85 -8.76 24.02
C GLY A 549 -17.25 -9.90 23.18
N ILE A 550 -17.59 -9.88 21.90
CA ILE A 550 -17.10 -10.76 20.86
C ILE A 550 -16.17 -9.94 19.96
N LEU A 551 -14.88 -10.24 20.00
CA LEU A 551 -13.93 -9.65 19.05
C LEU A 551 -14.09 -10.30 17.68
N PHE A 552 -14.52 -9.50 16.72
CA PHE A 552 -14.58 -9.90 15.32
C PHE A 552 -13.25 -9.61 14.65
N VAL A 553 -12.66 -10.63 14.04
CA VAL A 553 -11.31 -10.58 13.46
C VAL A 553 -11.35 -11.23 12.08
N THR A 554 -10.61 -10.68 11.11
CA THR A 554 -10.41 -11.37 9.83
C THR A 554 -9.09 -12.13 9.81
N TYR A 555 -8.97 -13.23 9.05
CA TYR A 555 -7.68 -13.91 8.89
C TYR A 555 -6.54 -12.98 8.41
N PRO A 556 -6.76 -12.06 7.44
CA PRO A 556 -5.77 -11.04 7.12
C PRO A 556 -5.38 -10.14 8.30
N THR A 557 -6.36 -9.70 9.10
CA THR A 557 -6.11 -8.88 10.30
C THR A 557 -5.30 -9.66 11.32
N LEU A 558 -5.66 -10.92 11.61
CA LEU A 558 -5.00 -11.79 12.58
C LEU A 558 -3.50 -11.93 12.32
N ARG A 559 -3.09 -12.10 11.05
CA ARG A 559 -1.67 -12.24 10.67
C ARG A 559 -0.90 -10.92 10.55
N SER A 560 -1.56 -9.77 10.72
CA SER A 560 -0.93 -8.47 10.48
C SER A 560 -0.15 -7.96 11.69
N GLY A 561 0.93 -7.21 11.45
CA GLY A 561 1.78 -6.65 12.49
C GLY A 561 2.95 -5.84 11.94
N ARG A 562 3.67 -5.18 12.84
CA ARG A 562 4.98 -4.52 12.66
C ARG A 562 5.97 -5.19 13.63
N ALA A 563 7.28 -4.94 13.45
CA ALA A 563 8.33 -5.66 14.19
C ALA A 563 8.09 -5.79 15.71
N GLU A 564 7.60 -4.73 16.36
CA GLU A 564 7.38 -4.69 17.81
C GLU A 564 5.91 -4.93 18.23
N ASP A 565 4.94 -4.88 17.30
CA ASP A 565 3.50 -4.92 17.60
C ASP A 565 2.74 -5.79 16.58
N THR A 566 2.14 -6.90 17.03
CA THR A 566 1.27 -7.73 16.17
C THR A 566 -0.20 -7.72 16.62
N ARG A 567 -1.12 -7.95 15.68
CA ARG A 567 -2.55 -8.12 16.02
C ARG A 567 -2.79 -9.37 16.86
N LEU A 568 -1.98 -10.41 16.68
CA LEU A 568 -2.02 -11.60 17.52
C LEU A 568 -1.72 -11.25 18.98
N ASP A 569 -0.62 -10.53 19.25
CA ASP A 569 -0.24 -10.14 20.61
C ASP A 569 -1.32 -9.25 21.25
N GLN A 570 -1.93 -8.37 20.47
CA GLN A 570 -3.05 -7.54 20.92
C GLN A 570 -4.28 -8.37 21.34
N ILE A 571 -4.60 -9.45 20.61
CA ILE A 571 -5.69 -10.38 20.97
C ILE A 571 -5.30 -11.18 22.21
N LEU A 572 -4.07 -11.70 22.29
CA LEU A 572 -3.59 -12.46 23.44
C LEU A 572 -3.59 -11.62 24.72
N ALA A 573 -3.14 -10.36 24.64
CA ALA A 573 -3.18 -9.42 25.76
C ALA A 573 -4.61 -9.12 26.23
N TRP A 574 -5.57 -9.04 25.31
CA TRP A 574 -6.99 -8.86 25.64
C TRP A 574 -7.64 -10.11 26.24
N ALA A 575 -7.31 -11.27 25.69
CA ALA A 575 -7.80 -12.57 26.16
C ALA A 575 -7.32 -12.84 27.59
N GLY A 576 -6.03 -12.59 27.84
CA GLY A 576 -5.36 -12.94 29.10
C GLY A 576 -5.11 -14.44 29.24
N GLU A 577 -4.33 -14.82 30.25
CA GLU A 577 -3.94 -16.23 30.49
C GLU A 577 -5.13 -17.12 30.88
N ASP A 578 -6.10 -16.55 31.60
CA ASP A 578 -7.31 -17.26 32.06
C ASP A 578 -8.43 -17.28 31.02
N PHE A 579 -8.14 -17.03 29.74
CA PHE A 579 -9.16 -17.03 28.71
C PHE A 579 -9.78 -18.42 28.54
N ASP A 580 -11.07 -18.52 28.84
CA ASP A 580 -11.86 -19.73 28.67
C ASP A 580 -12.97 -19.56 27.61
N GLY A 581 -13.07 -18.39 26.99
CA GLY A 581 -14.05 -18.07 25.96
C GLY A 581 -13.99 -18.94 24.70
N VAL A 582 -14.93 -18.68 23.80
CA VAL A 582 -15.00 -19.37 22.50
C VAL A 582 -14.09 -18.67 21.49
N ILE A 583 -13.27 -19.45 20.78
CA ILE A 583 -12.55 -19.01 19.58
C ILE A 583 -13.17 -19.76 18.41
N ALA A 584 -14.01 -19.05 17.64
CA ALA A 584 -14.64 -19.59 16.45
C ALA A 584 -13.79 -19.23 15.22
N PHE A 585 -13.21 -20.25 14.59
CA PHE A 585 -12.58 -20.14 13.28
C PHE A 585 -13.63 -20.44 12.21
N ASP A 586 -14.32 -19.40 11.76
CA ASP A 586 -15.25 -19.46 10.64
C ASP A 586 -14.50 -19.44 9.31
N GLU A 587 -14.89 -20.31 8.38
CA GLU A 587 -14.10 -20.68 7.21
C GLU A 587 -12.68 -21.15 7.57
N ALA A 588 -12.59 -22.06 8.55
CA ALA A 588 -11.33 -22.59 9.10
C ALA A 588 -10.32 -23.09 8.05
N HIS A 589 -10.79 -23.52 6.87
CA HIS A 589 -9.93 -23.94 5.77
C HIS A 589 -8.97 -22.82 5.28
N ALA A 590 -9.23 -21.55 5.61
CA ALA A 590 -8.29 -20.44 5.39
C ALA A 590 -6.96 -20.61 6.15
N MET A 591 -6.92 -21.48 7.17
CA MET A 591 -5.71 -21.84 7.91
C MET A 591 -4.97 -23.05 7.31
N ALA A 592 -5.46 -23.60 6.19
CA ALA A 592 -4.79 -24.72 5.52
C ALA A 592 -3.32 -24.40 5.21
N ASN A 593 -2.49 -25.45 5.16
CA ASN A 593 -1.05 -25.33 4.94
C ASN A 593 -0.32 -24.47 5.99
N ALA A 594 -0.86 -24.34 7.22
CA ALA A 594 -0.24 -23.57 8.31
C ALA A 594 1.23 -23.95 8.55
N LEU A 595 1.55 -25.25 8.54
CA LEU A 595 2.90 -25.77 8.79
C LEU A 595 3.74 -25.98 7.51
N GLY A 596 3.23 -25.56 6.36
CA GLY A 596 3.85 -25.78 5.05
C GLY A 596 3.73 -27.22 4.58
N GLY A 597 4.40 -27.55 3.48
CA GLY A 597 4.36 -28.90 2.92
C GLY A 597 5.46 -29.17 1.89
N SER A 598 5.70 -30.45 1.60
CA SER A 598 6.48 -30.87 0.44
C SER A 598 5.55 -31.04 -0.76
N SER A 599 5.80 -30.28 -1.83
CA SER A 599 5.18 -30.49 -3.14
C SER A 599 6.18 -31.15 -4.08
N THR A 600 5.69 -31.71 -5.20
CA THR A 600 6.54 -32.18 -6.31
C THR A 600 7.45 -31.07 -6.89
N ARG A 601 7.17 -29.79 -6.57
CA ARG A 601 7.96 -28.61 -6.95
C ARG A 601 8.85 -28.05 -5.82
N GLY A 602 8.98 -28.76 -4.67
CA GLY A 602 9.84 -28.37 -3.54
C GLY A 602 9.09 -28.06 -2.23
N LYS A 603 9.84 -27.64 -1.20
CA LYS A 603 9.29 -27.22 0.11
C LYS A 603 8.52 -25.91 -0.04
N VAL A 604 7.26 -25.90 0.36
CA VAL A 604 6.37 -24.74 0.38
C VAL A 604 6.38 -24.16 1.79
N LYS A 605 6.66 -22.85 1.90
CA LYS A 605 6.61 -22.10 3.16
C LYS A 605 5.18 -22.14 3.74
N GLY A 606 5.07 -22.29 5.06
CA GLY A 606 3.78 -22.29 5.76
C GLY A 606 2.97 -21.01 5.56
N SER A 607 1.64 -21.13 5.58
CA SER A 607 0.72 -20.01 5.51
C SER A 607 0.83 -19.15 6.77
N GLU A 608 1.23 -17.89 6.64
CA GLU A 608 1.28 -16.93 7.75
C GLU A 608 -0.08 -16.79 8.46
N GLN A 609 -1.20 -16.93 7.72
CA GLN A 609 -2.55 -16.95 8.30
C GLN A 609 -2.77 -18.18 9.17
N GLY A 610 -2.38 -19.36 8.67
CA GLY A 610 -2.50 -20.61 9.41
C GLY A 610 -1.60 -20.63 10.65
N MET A 611 -0.37 -20.11 10.54
CA MET A 611 0.54 -19.97 11.67
C MET A 611 -0.02 -19.05 12.77
N ALA A 612 -0.59 -17.90 12.39
CA ALA A 612 -1.19 -16.98 13.36
C ALA A 612 -2.39 -17.62 14.08
N GLY A 613 -3.22 -18.38 13.36
CA GLY A 613 -4.33 -19.15 13.94
C GLY A 613 -3.86 -20.25 14.90
N LEU A 614 -2.84 -21.03 14.53
CA LEU A 614 -2.20 -22.01 15.41
C LEU A 614 -1.63 -21.36 16.68
N ARG A 615 -0.90 -20.25 16.54
CA ARG A 615 -0.35 -19.51 17.69
C ARG A 615 -1.45 -19.04 18.63
N LEU A 616 -2.53 -18.45 18.11
CA LEU A 616 -3.65 -17.99 18.94
C LEU A 616 -4.24 -19.12 19.78
N GLN A 617 -4.61 -20.24 19.15
CA GLN A 617 -5.23 -21.34 19.87
C GLN A 617 -4.26 -22.06 20.81
N ASN A 618 -2.96 -22.12 20.48
CA ASN A 618 -1.99 -22.83 21.32
C ASN A 618 -1.63 -22.01 22.57
N HIS A 619 -1.54 -20.67 22.48
CA HIS A 619 -1.25 -19.83 23.64
C HIS A 619 -2.43 -19.70 24.63
N LEU A 620 -3.61 -20.23 24.29
CA LEU A 620 -4.82 -20.15 25.14
C LEU A 620 -5.32 -21.57 25.48
N PRO A 621 -4.70 -22.30 26.44
CA PRO A 621 -4.97 -23.72 26.70
C PRO A 621 -6.43 -24.03 27.03
N ARG A 622 -7.12 -23.11 27.70
CA ARG A 622 -8.51 -23.29 28.15
C ARG A 622 -9.56 -22.73 27.17
N ALA A 623 -9.14 -22.12 26.06
CA ALA A 623 -10.08 -21.66 25.04
C ALA A 623 -10.94 -22.80 24.48
N ARG A 624 -12.21 -22.51 24.21
CA ARG A 624 -13.16 -23.41 23.55
C ARG A 624 -13.05 -23.21 22.05
N VAL A 625 -12.31 -24.09 21.37
CA VAL A 625 -11.98 -23.90 19.95
C VAL A 625 -13.02 -24.57 19.06
N LEU A 626 -13.74 -23.77 18.28
CA LEU A 626 -14.71 -24.19 17.29
C LEU A 626 -14.12 -23.99 15.89
N TYR A 627 -13.92 -25.06 15.14
CA TYR A 627 -13.54 -24.97 13.73
C TYR A 627 -14.81 -25.10 12.87
N ALA A 628 -15.14 -24.10 12.07
CA ALA A 628 -16.30 -24.13 11.18
C ALA A 628 -15.84 -24.04 9.71
N SER A 629 -16.05 -25.11 8.94
CA SER A 629 -15.73 -25.12 7.51
C SER A 629 -16.39 -26.30 6.80
N ALA A 630 -17.10 -26.05 5.70
CA ALA A 630 -17.73 -27.10 4.88
C ALA A 630 -16.71 -28.06 4.23
N THR A 631 -15.46 -27.60 4.04
CA THR A 631 -14.40 -28.30 3.30
C THR A 631 -13.25 -28.75 4.19
N GLY A 632 -13.40 -28.65 5.51
CA GLY A 632 -12.30 -28.94 6.43
C GLY A 632 -11.86 -30.40 6.46
N ALA A 633 -12.78 -31.33 6.18
CA ALA A 633 -12.50 -32.76 6.12
C ALA A 633 -12.47 -33.31 4.67
N SER A 634 -12.37 -32.43 3.65
CA SER A 634 -12.27 -32.87 2.24
C SER A 634 -10.83 -32.98 1.73
N ASP A 635 -9.88 -32.30 2.38
CA ASP A 635 -8.45 -32.37 2.07
C ASP A 635 -7.66 -32.49 3.39
N ILE A 636 -6.62 -33.30 3.37
CA ILE A 636 -5.72 -33.56 4.50
C ILE A 636 -5.02 -32.29 4.96
N ALA A 637 -4.68 -31.39 4.03
CA ALA A 637 -4.07 -30.10 4.36
C ALA A 637 -4.96 -29.24 5.28
N ASN A 638 -6.28 -29.50 5.30
CA ASN A 638 -7.25 -28.77 6.10
C ASN A 638 -7.43 -29.36 7.51
N LEU A 639 -6.75 -30.45 7.86
CA LEU A 639 -6.72 -30.99 9.23
C LEU A 639 -5.43 -30.64 9.99
N GLY A 640 -4.43 -30.08 9.33
CA GLY A 640 -3.15 -29.74 9.98
C GLY A 640 -3.26 -28.65 11.05
N TYR A 641 -4.28 -27.79 10.97
CA TYR A 641 -4.52 -26.72 11.95
C TYR A 641 -5.44 -27.13 13.11
N THR A 642 -6.04 -28.33 13.06
CA THR A 642 -7.06 -28.78 14.01
C THR A 642 -6.45 -29.50 15.22
N SER A 643 -5.45 -28.87 15.84
CA SER A 643 -4.70 -29.46 16.96
C SER A 643 -5.58 -29.81 18.17
N ARG A 644 -6.74 -29.16 18.31
CA ARG A 644 -7.69 -29.40 19.41
C ARG A 644 -8.60 -30.60 19.20
N LEU A 645 -8.60 -31.27 18.04
CA LEU A 645 -9.46 -32.44 17.83
C LEU A 645 -8.89 -33.73 18.44
N GLY A 646 -7.60 -33.77 18.80
CA GLY A 646 -6.98 -34.99 19.31
C GLY A 646 -6.76 -36.05 18.23
N LEU A 647 -6.49 -35.63 16.99
CA LEU A 647 -6.16 -36.52 15.87
C LEU A 647 -4.76 -37.15 15.98
N TRP A 648 -3.89 -36.58 16.81
CA TRP A 648 -2.54 -37.06 17.09
C TRP A 648 -2.16 -36.77 18.55
N GLY A 649 -1.14 -37.45 19.05
CA GLY A 649 -0.66 -37.34 20.43
C GLY A 649 -0.99 -38.58 21.28
N PRO A 650 -0.95 -38.46 22.63
CA PRO A 650 -1.21 -39.58 23.52
C PRO A 650 -2.57 -40.22 23.27
N GLU A 651 -2.63 -41.55 23.42
CA GLU A 651 -3.86 -42.35 23.24
C GLU A 651 -4.46 -42.32 21.82
N THR A 652 -3.70 -41.82 20.84
CA THR A 652 -4.08 -41.87 19.41
C THR A 652 -3.21 -42.85 18.64
N ALA A 653 -3.65 -43.25 17.44
CA ALA A 653 -2.84 -44.08 16.54
C ALA A 653 -1.61 -43.33 15.97
N PHE A 654 -1.59 -42.00 16.07
CA PHE A 654 -0.59 -41.15 15.43
C PHE A 654 0.19 -40.36 16.50
N PRO A 655 1.46 -40.70 16.79
CA PRO A 655 2.21 -40.05 17.87
C PRO A 655 2.48 -38.57 17.61
N THR A 656 2.57 -38.16 16.34
CA THR A 656 2.87 -36.78 15.94
C THR A 656 1.98 -36.33 14.78
N HIS A 657 1.84 -35.00 14.64
CA HIS A 657 1.17 -34.38 13.50
C HIS A 657 1.77 -34.84 12.15
N GLU A 658 3.11 -34.94 12.04
CA GLU A 658 3.76 -35.37 10.81
C GLU A 658 3.43 -36.82 10.43
N ALA A 659 3.34 -37.72 11.43
CA ALA A 659 2.94 -39.11 11.21
C ALA A 659 1.50 -39.19 10.69
N PHE A 660 0.57 -38.48 11.35
CA PHE A 660 -0.82 -38.37 10.89
C PHE A 660 -0.91 -37.90 9.43
N MET A 661 -0.26 -36.77 9.11
CA MET A 661 -0.32 -36.20 7.77
C MET A 661 0.26 -37.13 6.70
N THR A 662 1.31 -37.89 7.02
CA THR A 662 1.95 -38.82 6.09
C THR A 662 1.08 -40.05 5.82
N GLU A 663 0.54 -40.66 6.88
CA GLU A 663 -0.25 -41.89 6.76
C GLU A 663 -1.62 -41.65 6.11
N ILE A 664 -2.33 -40.59 6.50
CA ILE A 664 -3.62 -40.26 5.86
C ILE A 664 -3.42 -39.87 4.39
N ARG A 665 -2.32 -39.18 4.05
CA ARG A 665 -1.97 -38.86 2.65
C ARG A 665 -1.68 -40.09 1.81
N ALA A 666 -1.02 -41.10 2.38
CA ALA A 666 -0.82 -42.37 1.70
C ALA A 666 -2.15 -43.12 1.46
N GLY A 667 -3.11 -42.99 2.38
CA GLY A 667 -4.43 -43.63 2.28
C GLY A 667 -5.46 -42.91 1.39
N GLY A 668 -5.20 -41.66 1.00
CA GLY A 668 -6.07 -40.90 0.09
C GLY A 668 -7.47 -40.63 0.66
N VAL A 669 -8.47 -40.55 -0.24
CA VAL A 669 -9.86 -40.17 0.12
C VAL A 669 -10.49 -41.17 1.10
N ALA A 670 -10.23 -42.47 0.95
CA ALA A 670 -10.81 -43.49 1.84
C ALA A 670 -10.33 -43.35 3.29
N ALA A 671 -9.06 -42.98 3.51
CA ALA A 671 -8.54 -42.70 4.85
C ALA A 671 -9.17 -41.43 5.43
N MET A 672 -9.42 -40.42 4.61
CA MET A 672 -10.09 -39.18 5.04
C MET A 672 -11.54 -39.44 5.48
N GLU A 673 -12.29 -40.26 4.72
CA GLU A 673 -13.64 -40.67 5.11
C GLU A 673 -13.65 -41.43 6.44
N LEU A 674 -12.64 -42.27 6.68
CA LEU A 674 -12.49 -42.98 7.96
C LEU A 674 -12.26 -42.01 9.12
N VAL A 675 -11.37 -41.01 8.94
CA VAL A 675 -11.13 -39.97 9.96
C VAL A 675 -12.40 -39.18 10.26
N ALA A 676 -13.14 -38.76 9.24
CA ALA A 676 -14.40 -38.03 9.42
C ALA A 676 -15.45 -38.86 10.18
N ARG A 677 -15.55 -40.16 9.88
CA ARG A 677 -16.44 -41.10 10.58
C ARG A 677 -16.03 -41.30 12.03
N ASP A 678 -14.74 -41.44 12.31
CA ASP A 678 -14.21 -41.60 13.65
C ASP A 678 -14.46 -40.34 14.50
N LEU A 679 -14.20 -39.15 13.94
CA LEU A 679 -14.54 -37.89 14.59
C LEU A 679 -16.04 -37.77 14.91
N LYS A 680 -16.93 -38.21 14.01
CA LYS A 680 -18.38 -38.26 14.30
C LYS A 680 -18.69 -39.25 15.43
N ALA A 681 -18.09 -40.44 15.42
CA ALA A 681 -18.26 -41.44 16.48
C ALA A 681 -17.82 -40.93 17.87
N GLN A 682 -16.79 -40.08 17.89
CA GLN A 682 -16.30 -39.43 19.11
C GLN A 682 -17.12 -38.19 19.53
N GLY A 683 -18.03 -37.72 18.67
CA GLY A 683 -18.85 -36.52 18.89
C GLY A 683 -18.10 -35.21 18.62
N LEU A 684 -17.06 -35.25 17.79
CA LEU A 684 -16.17 -34.13 17.50
C LEU A 684 -16.41 -33.50 16.12
N TYR A 685 -17.26 -34.13 15.29
CA TYR A 685 -17.54 -33.69 13.93
C TYR A 685 -18.99 -33.93 13.52
N LEU A 686 -19.62 -32.90 12.97
CA LEU A 686 -20.91 -32.98 12.27
C LEU A 686 -20.81 -32.29 10.92
N ALA A 687 -21.40 -32.87 9.87
CA ALA A 687 -21.38 -32.32 8.53
C ALA A 687 -22.66 -32.63 7.76
N ARG A 688 -23.43 -31.58 7.47
CA ARG A 688 -24.70 -31.63 6.75
C ARG A 688 -24.67 -30.71 5.54
N ALA A 689 -25.29 -31.11 4.44
CA ALA A 689 -25.47 -30.29 3.26
C ALA A 689 -26.96 -30.04 3.01
N LEU A 690 -27.29 -29.01 2.21
CA LEU A 690 -28.64 -28.86 1.70
C LEU A 690 -28.96 -29.99 0.73
N SER A 691 -30.21 -30.46 0.77
CA SER A 691 -30.73 -31.38 -0.24
C SER A 691 -30.86 -30.68 -1.59
N PHE A 692 -30.50 -31.37 -2.67
CA PHE A 692 -30.81 -30.95 -4.04
C PHE A 692 -32.24 -31.35 -4.46
N ALA A 693 -33.06 -31.86 -3.55
CA ALA A 693 -34.46 -32.18 -3.85
C ALA A 693 -35.19 -30.93 -4.36
N GLY A 694 -35.76 -31.01 -5.57
CA GLY A 694 -36.43 -29.90 -6.24
C GLY A 694 -35.50 -28.96 -7.01
N VAL A 695 -34.20 -29.25 -7.12
CA VAL A 695 -33.25 -28.48 -7.95
C VAL A 695 -33.15 -29.10 -9.34
N GLU A 696 -33.45 -28.31 -10.36
CA GLU A 696 -33.27 -28.66 -11.78
C GLU A 696 -32.03 -27.96 -12.34
N TYR A 697 -31.28 -28.66 -13.21
CA TYR A 697 -30.08 -28.13 -13.86
C TYR A 697 -30.28 -28.10 -15.37
N GLU A 698 -30.14 -26.91 -15.95
CA GLU A 698 -30.17 -26.71 -17.40
C GLU A 698 -28.95 -25.89 -17.84
N ILE A 699 -28.30 -26.30 -18.93
CA ILE A 699 -27.19 -25.55 -19.53
C ILE A 699 -27.77 -24.68 -20.64
N LEU A 700 -27.86 -23.36 -20.40
CA LEU A 700 -28.23 -22.40 -21.43
C LEU A 700 -27.00 -22.05 -22.30
N GLU A 701 -26.96 -22.60 -23.51
CA GLU A 701 -25.89 -22.34 -24.48
C GLU A 701 -26.19 -21.10 -25.34
N HIS A 702 -25.22 -20.19 -25.45
CA HIS A 702 -25.26 -19.08 -26.40
C HIS A 702 -24.35 -19.37 -27.60
N SER A 703 -24.94 -19.60 -28.77
CA SER A 703 -24.19 -19.75 -30.02
C SER A 703 -23.72 -18.39 -30.52
N LEU A 704 -22.41 -18.19 -30.60
CA LEU A 704 -21.83 -16.94 -31.10
C LEU A 704 -22.25 -16.69 -32.56
N THR A 705 -22.78 -15.50 -32.81
CA THR A 705 -23.07 -15.01 -34.16
C THR A 705 -21.77 -14.73 -34.92
N GLU A 706 -21.80 -14.76 -36.26
CA GLU A 706 -20.62 -14.41 -37.06
C GLU A 706 -20.07 -13.01 -36.74
N ALA A 707 -20.94 -12.07 -36.37
CA ALA A 707 -20.52 -10.72 -35.99
C ALA A 707 -19.72 -10.73 -34.68
N GLN A 708 -20.14 -11.52 -33.69
CA GLN A 708 -19.43 -11.68 -32.43
C GLN A 708 -18.09 -12.42 -32.62
N VAL A 709 -18.04 -13.46 -33.48
CA VAL A 709 -16.80 -14.14 -33.83
C VAL A 709 -15.79 -13.16 -34.44
N ARG A 710 -16.22 -12.37 -35.44
CA ARG A 710 -15.36 -11.33 -36.05
C ARG A 710 -14.86 -10.31 -35.03
N ALA A 711 -15.70 -9.91 -34.08
CA ALA A 711 -15.31 -8.97 -33.03
C ALA A 711 -14.27 -9.58 -32.08
N TYR A 712 -14.45 -10.84 -31.69
CA TYR A 712 -13.49 -11.57 -30.86
C TYR A 712 -12.13 -11.68 -31.56
N ASP A 713 -12.12 -12.11 -32.83
CA ASP A 713 -10.90 -12.27 -33.63
C ASP A 713 -10.15 -10.93 -33.78
N ALA A 714 -10.87 -9.84 -34.06
CA ALA A 714 -10.27 -8.51 -34.17
C ALA A 714 -9.58 -8.06 -32.87
N TYR A 715 -10.17 -8.33 -31.72
CA TYR A 715 -9.52 -8.04 -30.43
C TYR A 715 -8.35 -8.98 -30.15
N ALA A 716 -8.44 -10.25 -30.52
CA ALA A 716 -7.34 -11.20 -30.39
C ALA A 716 -6.11 -10.75 -31.22
N ASP A 717 -6.35 -10.30 -32.45
CA ASP A 717 -5.30 -9.72 -33.30
C ASP A 717 -4.68 -8.47 -32.69
N ALA A 718 -5.49 -7.57 -32.12
CA ALA A 718 -5.00 -6.37 -31.44
C ALA A 718 -4.13 -6.71 -30.21
N TRP A 719 -4.59 -7.61 -29.34
CA TRP A 719 -3.82 -8.07 -28.18
C TRP A 719 -2.51 -8.77 -28.60
N ALA A 720 -2.50 -9.49 -29.72
CA ALA A 720 -1.29 -10.09 -30.27
C ALA A 720 -0.25 -9.05 -30.73
N ILE A 721 -0.68 -7.88 -31.22
CA ILE A 721 0.22 -6.76 -31.50
C ILE A 721 0.86 -6.26 -30.19
N ILE A 722 0.06 -6.02 -29.15
CA ILE A 722 0.59 -5.51 -27.86
C ILE A 722 1.55 -6.53 -27.25
N HIS A 723 1.18 -7.81 -27.22
CA HIS A 723 2.01 -8.88 -26.67
C HIS A 723 3.37 -8.98 -27.38
N ARG A 724 3.41 -8.86 -28.72
CA ARG A 724 4.66 -8.88 -29.49
C ARG A 724 5.59 -7.70 -29.17
N ASN A 725 5.04 -6.56 -28.76
CA ASN A 725 5.79 -5.34 -28.47
C ASN A 725 5.96 -5.09 -26.95
N LEU A 726 5.56 -6.04 -26.10
CA LEU A 726 5.57 -5.86 -24.65
C LEU A 726 6.99 -5.70 -24.10
N GLU A 727 7.96 -6.43 -24.64
CA GLU A 727 9.37 -6.29 -24.25
C GLU A 727 9.90 -4.88 -24.58
N ALA A 728 9.70 -4.42 -25.81
CA ALA A 728 10.06 -3.06 -26.22
C ALA A 728 9.35 -1.98 -25.38
N ALA A 729 8.10 -2.21 -24.96
CA ALA A 729 7.38 -1.31 -24.07
C ALA A 729 7.97 -1.31 -22.63
N LEU A 730 8.42 -2.46 -22.13
CA LEU A 730 9.07 -2.58 -20.81
C LEU A 730 10.46 -1.94 -20.78
N GLU A 731 11.19 -2.00 -21.90
CA GLU A 731 12.46 -1.29 -22.11
C GLU A 731 12.22 0.22 -22.14
N ALA A 732 11.29 0.68 -22.98
CA ALA A 732 10.95 2.11 -23.10
C ALA A 732 10.43 2.72 -21.78
N THR A 733 9.84 1.91 -20.90
CA THR A 733 9.34 2.33 -19.57
C THR A 733 10.36 2.14 -18.44
N ARG A 734 11.61 1.74 -18.75
CA ARG A 734 12.72 1.56 -17.80
C ARG A 734 12.42 0.57 -16.68
N VAL A 735 11.57 -0.43 -16.94
CA VAL A 735 11.42 -1.61 -16.07
C VAL A 735 12.59 -2.58 -16.29
N VAL A 736 13.12 -2.57 -17.52
CA VAL A 736 14.39 -3.19 -17.94
C VAL A 736 15.32 -2.07 -18.39
N ASP A 737 16.59 -2.14 -17.99
CA ASP A 737 17.61 -1.20 -18.42
C ASP A 737 18.00 -1.47 -19.87
N GLU A 738 18.00 -0.43 -20.71
CA GLU A 738 18.29 -0.53 -22.15
C GLU A 738 19.76 -0.90 -22.44
N ASP A 739 20.70 -0.54 -21.56
CA ASP A 739 22.14 -0.71 -21.78
C ASP A 739 22.67 -2.07 -21.29
N SER A 740 22.13 -2.58 -20.17
CA SER A 740 22.56 -3.84 -19.56
C SER A 740 21.64 -5.03 -19.86
N GLY A 741 20.40 -4.79 -20.29
CA GLY A 741 19.36 -5.84 -20.41
C GLY A 741 18.89 -6.40 -19.06
N ASP A 742 19.39 -5.86 -17.95
CA ASP A 742 19.02 -6.25 -16.61
C ASP A 742 17.76 -5.51 -16.14
N THR A 743 16.90 -6.24 -15.41
CA THR A 743 15.76 -5.64 -14.72
C THR A 743 16.21 -4.67 -13.63
N LEU A 744 15.93 -3.38 -13.81
CA LEU A 744 16.12 -2.33 -12.79
C LEU A 744 15.32 -2.65 -11.52
N ASN A 745 14.19 -3.34 -11.67
CA ASN A 745 13.43 -3.90 -10.57
C ASN A 745 12.70 -5.19 -11.02
N ARG A 746 13.22 -6.36 -10.62
CA ARG A 746 12.61 -7.67 -10.94
C ARG A 746 11.14 -7.75 -10.50
N ASN A 747 10.77 -7.10 -9.39
CA ASN A 747 9.39 -7.05 -8.93
C ASN A 747 8.52 -6.16 -9.81
N ALA A 748 9.05 -5.07 -10.37
CA ALA A 748 8.32 -4.20 -11.30
C ALA A 748 8.05 -4.91 -12.64
N LYS A 749 9.01 -5.68 -13.18
CA LYS A 749 8.78 -6.51 -14.39
C LYS A 749 7.73 -7.58 -14.14
N ALA A 750 7.84 -8.30 -13.04
CA ALA A 750 6.85 -9.31 -12.67
C ALA A 750 5.45 -8.68 -12.47
N ALA A 751 5.39 -7.50 -11.84
CA ALA A 751 4.13 -6.76 -11.65
C ALA A 751 3.54 -6.29 -13.00
N ALA A 752 4.34 -5.72 -13.90
CA ALA A 752 3.88 -5.28 -15.21
C ALA A 752 3.35 -6.44 -16.07
N LEU A 753 4.07 -7.56 -16.11
CA LEU A 753 3.62 -8.78 -16.79
C LEU A 753 2.33 -9.33 -16.17
N SER A 754 2.25 -9.33 -14.83
CA SER A 754 1.05 -9.76 -14.11
C SER A 754 -0.16 -8.85 -14.38
N ILE A 755 0.04 -7.54 -14.42
CA ILE A 755 -1.00 -6.55 -14.76
C ILE A 755 -1.45 -6.75 -16.19
N PHE A 756 -0.53 -6.91 -17.14
CA PHE A 756 -0.85 -7.13 -18.55
C PHE A 756 -1.70 -8.40 -18.74
N GLU A 757 -1.22 -9.54 -18.23
CA GLU A 757 -1.95 -10.82 -18.35
C GLU A 757 -3.30 -10.77 -17.62
N GLY A 758 -3.35 -10.18 -16.43
CA GLY A 758 -4.59 -10.00 -15.69
C GLY A 758 -5.60 -9.12 -16.42
N THR A 759 -5.13 -8.07 -17.09
CA THR A 759 -5.98 -7.15 -17.88
C THR A 759 -6.52 -7.84 -19.13
N LYS A 760 -5.67 -8.57 -19.86
CA LYS A 760 -6.08 -9.38 -21.00
C LYS A 760 -7.15 -10.41 -20.63
N GLN A 761 -6.97 -11.14 -19.52
CA GLN A 761 -7.95 -12.11 -19.04
C GLN A 761 -9.28 -11.47 -18.68
N ARG A 762 -9.27 -10.35 -17.94
CA ARG A 762 -10.49 -9.60 -17.59
C ARG A 762 -11.21 -9.08 -18.83
N PHE A 763 -10.47 -8.54 -19.80
CA PHE A 763 -11.02 -8.05 -21.06
C PHE A 763 -11.82 -9.15 -21.79
N PHE A 764 -11.22 -10.32 -22.02
CA PHE A 764 -11.90 -11.41 -22.73
C PHE A 764 -13.04 -12.03 -21.92
N ALA A 765 -12.89 -12.14 -20.60
CA ALA A 765 -13.98 -12.60 -19.74
C ALA A 765 -15.21 -11.68 -19.86
N GLN A 766 -15.00 -10.38 -19.85
CA GLN A 766 -16.08 -9.40 -20.00
C GLN A 766 -16.67 -9.38 -21.41
N LEU A 767 -15.83 -9.49 -22.45
CA LEU A 767 -16.29 -9.61 -23.83
C LEU A 767 -17.22 -10.82 -24.00
N LEU A 768 -16.80 -11.99 -23.54
CA LEU A 768 -17.60 -13.21 -23.61
C LEU A 768 -18.87 -13.14 -22.76
N LEU A 769 -18.81 -12.50 -21.59
CA LEU A 769 -20.00 -12.24 -20.77
C LEU A 769 -21.01 -11.38 -21.53
N SER A 770 -20.56 -10.29 -22.16
CA SER A 770 -21.42 -9.39 -22.94
C SER A 770 -22.07 -10.11 -24.13
N MET A 771 -21.33 -11.02 -24.78
CA MET A 771 -21.84 -11.81 -25.90
C MET A 771 -22.96 -12.76 -25.47
N LYS A 772 -22.99 -13.22 -24.22
CA LYS A 772 -24.04 -14.14 -23.72
C LYS A 772 -25.35 -13.44 -23.33
N LEU A 773 -25.33 -12.13 -23.10
CA LEU A 773 -26.50 -11.37 -22.64
C LEU A 773 -27.75 -11.53 -23.54
N PRO A 774 -27.65 -11.58 -24.89
CA PRO A 774 -28.81 -11.78 -25.75
C PRO A 774 -29.53 -13.13 -25.56
N SER A 775 -28.88 -14.15 -25.00
CA SER A 775 -29.54 -15.41 -24.62
C SER A 775 -29.97 -15.41 -23.16
N LEU A 776 -29.17 -14.82 -22.27
CA LEU A 776 -29.47 -14.79 -20.84
C LEU A 776 -30.69 -13.91 -20.52
N ILE A 777 -30.76 -12.69 -21.07
CA ILE A 777 -31.83 -11.74 -20.73
C ILE A 777 -33.22 -12.31 -21.07
N PRO A 778 -33.48 -12.87 -22.26
CA PRO A 778 -34.79 -13.49 -22.54
C PRO A 778 -35.11 -14.66 -21.60
N ALA A 779 -34.13 -15.48 -21.22
CA ALA A 779 -34.36 -16.56 -20.27
C ALA A 779 -34.74 -16.03 -18.88
N MET A 780 -34.12 -14.92 -18.44
CA MET A 780 -34.50 -14.24 -17.20
C MET A 780 -35.91 -13.64 -17.29
N GLU A 781 -36.28 -13.03 -18.41
CA GLU A 781 -37.62 -12.47 -18.64
C GLU A 781 -38.70 -13.55 -18.60
N VAL A 782 -38.45 -14.72 -19.18
CA VAL A 782 -39.35 -15.88 -19.09
C VAL A 782 -39.51 -16.33 -17.64
N ALA A 783 -38.42 -16.52 -16.91
CA ALA A 783 -38.48 -16.94 -15.51
C ALA A 783 -39.25 -15.93 -14.63
N LEU A 784 -39.02 -14.63 -14.82
CA LEU A 784 -39.77 -13.57 -14.13
C LEU A 784 -41.26 -13.57 -14.50
N GLY A 785 -41.59 -13.90 -15.76
CA GLY A 785 -42.97 -14.05 -16.23
C GLY A 785 -43.70 -15.26 -15.62
N GLU A 786 -42.96 -16.26 -15.16
CA GLU A 786 -43.46 -17.44 -14.44
C GLU A 786 -43.52 -17.24 -12.91
N GLU A 787 -43.42 -15.99 -12.43
CA GLU A 787 -43.38 -15.63 -11.01
C GLU A 787 -42.17 -16.21 -10.24
N HIS A 788 -41.12 -16.64 -10.95
CA HIS A 788 -39.86 -17.02 -10.32
C HIS A 788 -39.00 -15.80 -9.99
N SER A 789 -38.17 -15.92 -8.95
CA SER A 789 -37.10 -14.95 -8.67
C SER A 789 -35.82 -15.35 -9.40
N VAL A 790 -35.16 -14.38 -10.02
CA VAL A 790 -33.92 -14.61 -10.75
C VAL A 790 -32.73 -14.08 -9.94
N VAL A 791 -31.76 -14.95 -9.68
CA VAL A 791 -30.48 -14.59 -9.06
C VAL A 791 -29.37 -14.85 -10.06
N VAL A 792 -28.59 -13.81 -10.37
CA VAL A 792 -27.46 -13.89 -11.30
C VAL A 792 -26.16 -13.82 -10.52
N GLN A 793 -25.34 -14.86 -10.59
CA GLN A 793 -23.99 -14.86 -10.05
C GLN A 793 -22.97 -14.68 -11.18
N LEU A 794 -22.16 -13.63 -11.09
CA LEU A 794 -21.05 -13.38 -12.00
C LEU A 794 -19.74 -13.77 -11.31
N VAL A 795 -18.88 -14.53 -12.00
CA VAL A 795 -17.58 -14.98 -11.44
C VAL A 795 -16.62 -13.80 -11.18
N SER A 796 -16.81 -12.67 -11.85
CA SER A 796 -16.15 -11.40 -11.55
C SER A 796 -17.19 -10.29 -11.59
N THR A 797 -17.42 -9.65 -10.45
CA THR A 797 -18.40 -8.57 -10.28
C THR A 797 -17.87 -7.21 -10.74
N ALA A 798 -16.56 -7.10 -11.07
CA ALA A 798 -15.85 -5.83 -11.20
C ALA A 798 -16.12 -4.88 -10.01
N GLU A 799 -16.50 -5.41 -8.84
CA GLU A 799 -17.02 -4.65 -7.71
C GLU A 799 -15.98 -3.68 -7.15
N ALA A 800 -14.71 -4.06 -7.08
CA ALA A 800 -13.64 -3.14 -6.71
C ALA A 800 -13.47 -1.97 -7.70
N MET A 801 -13.81 -2.15 -8.98
CA MET A 801 -13.81 -1.09 -9.99
C MET A 801 -15.03 -0.19 -9.82
N LEU A 802 -16.20 -0.78 -9.60
CA LEU A 802 -17.43 -0.07 -9.29
C LEU A 802 -17.26 0.76 -8.00
N ASP A 803 -16.72 0.19 -6.92
CA ASP A 803 -16.46 0.86 -5.65
C ASP A 803 -15.48 2.02 -5.81
N ARG A 804 -14.40 1.82 -6.57
CA ARG A 804 -13.44 2.88 -6.87
C ARG A 804 -14.11 4.02 -7.64
N ARG A 805 -14.91 3.69 -8.66
CA ARG A 805 -15.68 4.69 -9.42
C ARG A 805 -16.65 5.43 -8.52
N LEU A 806 -17.45 4.71 -7.73
CA LEU A 806 -18.39 5.29 -6.77
C LEU A 806 -17.69 6.19 -5.76
N ALA A 807 -16.47 5.86 -5.33
CA ALA A 807 -15.64 6.69 -4.44
C ALA A 807 -15.17 7.99 -5.12
N ASP A 808 -14.93 7.96 -6.43
CA ASP A 808 -14.50 9.11 -7.23
C ASP A 808 -15.67 10.02 -7.67
N LEU A 809 -16.93 9.54 -7.57
CA LEU A 809 -18.13 10.32 -7.93
C LEU A 809 -18.49 11.37 -6.85
N THR A 810 -18.83 12.56 -7.30
CA THR A 810 -19.46 13.63 -6.51
C THR A 810 -20.88 13.25 -6.06
N VAL A 811 -21.46 14.02 -5.12
CA VAL A 811 -22.83 13.76 -4.62
C VAL A 811 -23.84 13.88 -5.76
N GLU A 812 -23.63 14.83 -6.67
CA GLU A 812 -24.46 15.07 -7.85
C GLU A 812 -24.33 13.95 -8.90
N GLU A 813 -23.13 13.43 -9.14
CA GLU A 813 -22.90 12.28 -10.05
C GLU A 813 -23.43 10.96 -9.48
N ARG A 814 -23.48 10.81 -8.16
CA ARG A 814 -24.13 9.66 -7.51
C ARG A 814 -25.65 9.70 -7.63
N GLU A 815 -26.26 10.89 -7.74
CA GLU A 815 -27.70 11.03 -7.91
C GLU A 815 -28.15 10.68 -9.35
N ALA A 816 -27.27 10.89 -10.34
CA ALA A 816 -27.48 10.55 -11.74
C ALA A 816 -26.42 9.53 -12.22
N LEU A 817 -26.52 8.30 -11.70
CA LEU A 817 -25.58 7.20 -11.94
C LEU A 817 -25.46 6.84 -13.43
N ASP A 818 -24.41 7.31 -14.09
CA ASP A 818 -23.99 6.89 -15.43
C ASP A 818 -22.53 6.44 -15.38
N ILE A 819 -22.32 5.13 -15.25
CA ILE A 819 -21.00 4.51 -15.09
C ILE A 819 -20.76 3.59 -16.29
N ASP A 820 -19.78 3.93 -17.13
CA ASP A 820 -19.33 3.06 -18.21
C ASP A 820 -18.42 1.98 -17.64
N LEU A 821 -18.92 0.77 -17.45
CA LEU A 821 -18.08 -0.36 -16.99
C LEU A 821 -17.44 -1.13 -18.16
N SER A 822 -17.44 -0.59 -19.38
CA SER A 822 -16.98 -1.32 -20.55
C SER A 822 -15.47 -1.67 -20.49
N PRO A 823 -15.02 -2.66 -21.30
CA PRO A 823 -13.60 -3.00 -21.38
C PRO A 823 -12.66 -1.83 -21.72
N ARG A 824 -13.20 -0.70 -22.19
CA ARG A 824 -12.44 0.54 -22.44
C ARG A 824 -11.83 1.12 -21.18
N GLU A 825 -12.43 0.89 -20.01
CA GLU A 825 -11.89 1.39 -18.74
C GLU A 825 -10.73 0.55 -18.20
N TYR A 826 -10.48 -0.64 -18.79
CA TYR A 826 -9.36 -1.51 -18.42
C TYR A 826 -8.07 -1.20 -19.17
N VAL A 827 -8.15 -0.43 -20.25
CA VAL A 827 -7.04 -0.05 -21.16
C VAL A 827 -6.73 1.43 -20.96
#